data_AF-A0A2V2UMB0-F1
#
_entry.id   AF-A0A2V2UMB0-F1
#
_cell.length_a   1.000
_cell.length_b   1.000
_cell.length_c   1.000
_cell.angle_alpha   90.00
_cell.angle_beta   90.00
_cell.angle_gamma   90.00
#
_symmetry.space_group_name_H-M   'P 1'
#
loop_
_entity.id
_entity.type
_entity.pdbx_description
1 polymer ?
#
loop_
_entity_poly.entity_id
_entity_poly.type
_entity_poly.pdbx_seq_one_letter_code
_entity_poly.pdbx_strand_id
1 'polypeptide(L)'
;MTMGASRTTKLLGMDLDPRLTLNLATTKQCAATSQRISQLRCIAHKEAGPSPHDLRTFVIGYGASKLRYGSEPIWAVATDSAKNEMQKTHATLARIVSGVPSTVDPESALLEANMPPLHVLCLRARLSIFENTRACQTDWMRRPPPEPPPRAGFRISPLSRDELYAFVDAYTKDYGITQSSPREERFFRSSIPPWFAASAHRVAIGLELPIDHSITDEEELIREKRRVSEEALAQHSHRSWILATDGGVDVPKSAGVGILLSSLNSSEIKEKASINCGARPCSYRTESRALLLALEKLMIPRIRHRRKTLLVVTDSQSLLAALNKGPLSQTDWTEDQIWQRLLTLTCAGWSVHLQFCYGHCGVHANELADQYATQTMESGQYTEQGIAPLWHTDLLTCFTTQLTNKWRSTIRQDTHRYLLCGTRPSDLSGKDLITQEVLHRQELVHLARARCGESELWGRLYWAVRDCTNQCRFCNISPEQSAYMRSNNDPTAPGTDTVPPSAREEDVSPARRRTLTRRRKEKCPHCDSTLTGFSNLVSHCRSFHPEHPPPLPELKCDFCDMVFPTRRSTAQHRNRCAHNPDATRHLNSSARRRSLLPQDQPASTSTPIGPQETLHHLLLECPGTLAVRQRLGIEQDLRLGKFSQWQLLHSRKLLSLLDHLFGTQMASCSQTRW
;
A
#
# COMPACT_ATOMS: atom_id res chain seq x y z
N MET A 1 -2.53 -42.65 -14.46
CA MET A 1 -2.19 -42.18 -13.09
C MET A 1 -3.45 -41.61 -12.44
N THR A 2 -4.10 -42.39 -11.60
CA THR A 2 -5.15 -41.89 -10.69
C THR A 2 -4.47 -41.15 -9.54
N MET A 3 -4.78 -39.86 -9.36
CA MET A 3 -4.36 -39.10 -8.18
C MET A 3 -5.13 -39.58 -6.94
N GLY A 4 -4.75 -40.77 -6.46
CA GLY A 4 -5.26 -41.41 -5.25
C GLY A 4 -4.14 -41.68 -4.23
N ALA A 5 -3.09 -40.87 -4.21
CA ALA A 5 -2.04 -40.98 -3.21
C ALA A 5 -2.39 -40.12 -1.99
N SER A 6 -2.18 -40.66 -0.79
CA SER A 6 -2.41 -40.04 0.52
C SER A 6 -1.65 -38.72 0.78
N ARG A 7 -0.90 -38.21 -0.20
CA ARG A 7 -0.12 -36.97 -0.14
C ARG A 7 -0.57 -36.04 -1.26
N THR A 8 -0.93 -34.81 -0.88
CA THR A 8 -1.23 -33.74 -1.83
C THR A 8 0.00 -33.45 -2.70
N THR A 9 -0.17 -33.52 -4.02
CA THR A 9 0.89 -33.19 -4.98
C THR A 9 1.33 -31.75 -4.77
N LYS A 10 2.63 -31.50 -4.77
CA LYS A 10 3.18 -30.14 -4.63
C LYS A 10 3.84 -29.70 -5.93
N LEU A 11 3.57 -28.48 -6.36
CA LEU A 11 4.28 -27.81 -7.44
C LEU A 11 4.98 -26.58 -6.87
N LEU A 12 6.32 -26.54 -6.96
CA LEU A 12 7.13 -25.49 -6.34
C LEU A 12 6.74 -25.26 -4.86
N GLY A 13 6.45 -26.33 -4.13
CA GLY A 13 6.04 -26.24 -2.72
C GLY A 13 4.60 -25.79 -2.46
N MET A 14 3.81 -25.45 -3.48
CA MET A 14 2.36 -25.19 -3.36
C MET A 14 1.56 -26.48 -3.50
N ASP A 15 0.64 -26.75 -2.56
CA ASP A 15 -0.23 -27.92 -2.63
C ASP A 15 -1.29 -27.76 -3.73
N LEU A 16 -1.35 -28.74 -4.63
CA LEU A 16 -2.39 -28.89 -5.64
C LEU A 16 -3.47 -29.83 -5.06
N ASP A 17 -4.67 -29.30 -4.83
CA ASP A 17 -5.81 -30.15 -4.50
C ASP A 17 -6.45 -30.76 -5.76
N PRO A 18 -7.11 -31.93 -5.65
CA PRO A 18 -7.71 -32.61 -6.81
C PRO A 18 -8.76 -31.79 -7.57
N ARG A 19 -9.33 -30.75 -6.93
CA ARG A 19 -10.34 -29.86 -7.53
C ARG A 19 -9.72 -28.55 -8.04
N LEU A 20 -8.41 -28.37 -7.91
CA LEU A 20 -7.66 -27.16 -8.24
C LEU A 20 -8.27 -25.88 -7.64
N THR A 21 -8.92 -25.98 -6.48
CA THR A 21 -9.48 -24.81 -5.79
C THR A 21 -8.44 -24.04 -4.98
N LEU A 22 -7.29 -24.67 -4.72
CA LEU A 22 -6.15 -24.19 -3.94
C LEU A 22 -6.49 -23.68 -2.53
N ASN A 23 -7.66 -24.05 -1.97
CA ASN A 23 -8.07 -23.62 -0.63
C ASN A 23 -7.11 -24.17 0.45
N LEU A 24 -6.61 -25.40 0.30
CA LEU A 24 -5.63 -25.97 1.22
C LEU A 24 -4.30 -25.19 1.20
N ALA A 25 -3.87 -24.74 0.01
CA ALA A 25 -2.70 -23.89 -0.13
C ALA A 25 -2.90 -22.55 0.59
N THR A 26 -4.08 -21.94 0.44
CA THR A 26 -4.47 -20.72 1.18
C THR A 26 -4.36 -20.92 2.69
N THR A 27 -4.98 -21.95 3.26
CA THR A 27 -4.95 -22.19 4.71
C THR A 27 -3.51 -22.38 5.21
N LYS A 28 -2.67 -23.13 4.50
CA LYS A 28 -1.26 -23.31 4.86
C LYS A 28 -0.46 -22.01 4.77
N GLN A 29 -0.73 -21.16 3.78
CA GLN A 29 -0.09 -19.85 3.68
C GLN A 29 -0.51 -18.90 4.80
N CYS A 30 -1.80 -18.86 5.12
CA CYS A 30 -2.32 -18.09 6.26
C CYS A 30 -1.71 -18.58 7.58
N ALA A 31 -1.61 -19.89 7.79
CA ALA A 31 -0.99 -20.47 8.98
C ALA A 31 0.50 -20.14 9.08
N ALA A 32 1.27 -20.33 7.99
CA ALA A 32 2.69 -19.99 7.95
C ALA A 32 2.93 -18.49 8.15
N THR A 33 2.06 -17.64 7.59
CA THR A 33 2.12 -16.20 7.79
C THR A 33 1.75 -15.81 9.23
N SER A 34 0.82 -16.54 9.87
CA SER A 34 0.44 -16.32 11.26
C SER A 34 1.60 -16.57 12.22
N GLN A 35 2.45 -17.58 11.93
CA GLN A 35 3.70 -17.77 12.68
C GLN A 35 4.64 -16.56 12.54
N ARG A 36 4.81 -16.05 11.31
CA ARG A 36 5.61 -14.84 11.05
C ARG A 36 5.03 -13.59 11.73
N ILE A 37 3.70 -13.47 11.77
CA ILE A 37 2.99 -12.41 12.50
C ILE A 37 3.34 -12.44 13.98
N SER A 38 3.39 -13.61 14.62
CA SER A 38 3.78 -13.73 16.02
C SER A 38 5.21 -13.23 16.26
N GLN A 39 6.15 -13.56 15.37
CA GLN A 39 7.54 -13.10 15.45
C GLN A 39 7.65 -11.58 15.22
N LEU A 40 6.93 -11.07 14.22
CA LEU A 40 6.90 -9.64 13.91
C LEU A 40 6.33 -8.82 15.07
N ARG A 41 5.35 -9.35 15.81
CA ARG A 41 4.81 -8.69 17.02
C ARG A 41 5.84 -8.51 18.12
N CYS A 42 6.81 -9.42 18.24
CA CYS A 42 7.89 -9.28 19.23
C CYS A 42 8.82 -8.12 18.89
N ILE A 43 8.97 -7.80 17.60
CA ILE A 43 9.85 -6.72 17.12
C ILE A 43 9.11 -5.37 17.07
N ALA A 44 7.81 -5.40 16.77
CA ALA A 44 6.97 -4.22 16.62
C ALA A 44 6.50 -3.64 17.97
N HIS A 45 7.43 -3.42 18.90
CA HIS A 45 7.13 -2.77 20.18
C HIS A 45 6.54 -1.38 19.93
N LYS A 46 5.54 -0.98 20.72
CA LYS A 46 4.82 0.28 20.51
C LYS A 46 5.64 1.51 20.89
N GLU A 47 6.63 1.36 21.77
CA GLU A 47 7.41 2.48 22.31
C GLU A 47 8.84 2.53 21.76
N ALA A 48 9.47 1.35 21.63
CA ALA A 48 10.88 1.18 21.29
C ALA A 48 11.09 0.34 20.01
N GLY A 49 10.02 0.10 19.25
CA GLY A 49 10.10 -0.63 18.00
C GLY A 49 10.69 0.21 16.85
N PRO A 50 10.99 -0.41 15.69
CA PRO A 50 11.50 0.28 14.52
C PRO A 50 10.54 1.36 14.00
N SER A 51 11.07 2.26 13.15
CA SER A 51 10.23 3.23 12.45
C SER A 51 9.14 2.51 11.62
N PRO A 52 7.96 3.13 11.41
CA PRO A 52 6.93 2.56 10.56
C PRO A 52 7.43 2.21 9.15
N HIS A 53 8.36 3.00 8.60
CA HIS A 53 8.98 2.74 7.30
C HIS A 53 9.78 1.44 7.30
N ASP A 54 10.71 1.29 8.25
CA ASP A 54 11.57 0.10 8.33
C ASP A 54 10.75 -1.15 8.65
N LEU A 55 9.80 -1.01 9.58
CA LEU A 55 8.90 -2.09 9.94
C LEU A 55 8.03 -2.50 8.75
N ARG A 56 7.56 -1.56 7.93
CA ARG A 56 6.83 -1.87 6.68
C ARG A 56 7.70 -2.67 5.72
N THR A 57 8.94 -2.24 5.50
CA THR A 57 9.88 -2.94 4.61
C THR A 57 10.11 -4.38 5.09
N PHE A 58 10.34 -4.56 6.40
CA PHE A 58 10.52 -5.88 6.98
C PHE A 58 9.24 -6.73 6.92
N VAL A 59 8.08 -6.15 7.23
CA VAL A 59 6.77 -6.81 7.13
C VAL A 59 6.48 -7.25 5.69
N ILE A 60 6.81 -6.45 4.68
CA ILE A 60 6.63 -6.81 3.27
C ILE A 60 7.57 -7.95 2.88
N GLY A 61 8.86 -7.82 3.19
CA GLY A 61 9.90 -8.79 2.82
C GLY A 61 9.78 -10.13 3.56
N TYR A 62 9.40 -10.11 4.84
CA TYR A 62 9.29 -11.29 5.68
C TYR A 62 7.85 -11.80 5.82
N GLY A 63 6.90 -10.96 6.21
CA GLY A 63 5.52 -11.39 6.46
C GLY A 63 4.72 -11.60 5.18
N ALA A 64 4.50 -10.51 4.44
CA ALA A 64 3.62 -10.49 3.27
C ALA A 64 4.15 -11.36 2.13
N SER A 65 5.47 -11.47 1.96
CA SER A 65 6.09 -12.36 0.97
C SER A 65 5.64 -13.82 1.14
N LYS A 66 5.44 -14.30 2.39
CA LYS A 66 4.97 -15.67 2.64
C LYS A 66 3.53 -15.87 2.17
N LEU A 67 2.68 -14.89 2.42
CA LEU A 67 1.28 -14.89 2.03
C LEU A 67 1.09 -14.68 0.53
N ARG A 68 2.03 -14.00 -0.13
CA ARG A 68 2.00 -13.69 -1.57
C ARG A 68 2.55 -14.81 -2.43
N TYR A 69 3.30 -15.75 -1.87
CA TYR A 69 3.91 -16.84 -2.62
C TYR A 69 2.85 -17.67 -3.36
N GLY A 70 2.80 -17.67 -4.68
CA GLY A 70 1.77 -18.38 -5.43
C GLY A 70 0.36 -17.82 -5.23
N SER A 71 0.23 -16.61 -4.68
CA SER A 71 -1.06 -15.96 -4.50
C SER A 71 -1.74 -15.62 -5.83
N GLU A 72 -0.99 -15.58 -6.93
CA GLU A 72 -1.48 -15.31 -8.28
C GLU A 72 -2.46 -16.39 -8.78
N PRO A 73 -2.07 -17.68 -8.85
CA PRO A 73 -3.01 -18.74 -9.19
C PRO A 73 -4.06 -18.94 -8.08
N ILE A 74 -3.67 -18.84 -6.80
CA ILE A 74 -4.61 -19.02 -5.67
C ILE A 74 -5.76 -18.01 -5.78
N TRP A 75 -5.47 -16.73 -6.03
CA TRP A 75 -6.50 -15.70 -6.11
C TRP A 75 -7.47 -15.91 -7.28
N ALA A 76 -7.07 -16.65 -8.32
CA ALA A 76 -7.93 -16.94 -9.47
C ALA A 76 -9.00 -18.00 -9.15
N VAL A 77 -8.63 -19.03 -8.38
CA VAL A 77 -9.46 -20.25 -8.21
C VAL A 77 -9.99 -20.46 -6.80
N ALA A 78 -9.40 -19.79 -5.80
CA ALA A 78 -9.82 -19.92 -4.41
C ALA A 78 -11.23 -19.37 -4.18
N THR A 79 -11.91 -19.96 -3.21
CA THR A 79 -13.22 -19.50 -2.76
C THR A 79 -13.13 -18.11 -2.12
N ASP A 80 -14.23 -17.36 -2.11
CA ASP A 80 -14.24 -16.03 -1.48
C ASP A 80 -13.97 -16.08 0.02
N SER A 81 -14.36 -17.18 0.69
CA SER A 81 -13.99 -17.41 2.09
C SER A 81 -12.47 -17.48 2.28
N ALA A 82 -11.77 -18.23 1.42
CA ALA A 82 -10.31 -18.36 1.47
C ALA A 82 -9.63 -17.03 1.13
N LYS A 83 -10.10 -16.31 0.08
CA LYS A 83 -9.62 -14.96 -0.27
C LYS A 83 -9.77 -13.97 0.90
N ASN A 84 -10.92 -14.00 1.58
CA ASN A 84 -11.19 -13.16 2.75
C ASN A 84 -10.27 -13.50 3.93
N GLU A 85 -9.92 -14.76 4.13
CA GLU A 85 -8.96 -15.19 5.16
C GLU A 85 -7.55 -14.62 4.87
N MET A 86 -7.10 -14.69 3.61
CA MET A 86 -5.81 -14.10 3.22
C MET A 86 -5.80 -12.59 3.42
N GLN A 87 -6.87 -11.89 3.01
CA GLN A 87 -6.98 -10.45 3.20
C GLN A 87 -6.93 -10.05 4.68
N LYS A 88 -7.59 -10.80 5.57
CA LYS A 88 -7.52 -10.57 7.03
C LYS A 88 -6.11 -10.76 7.58
N THR A 89 -5.40 -11.77 7.08
CA THR A 89 -4.01 -12.05 7.45
C THR A 89 -3.10 -10.89 7.00
N HIS A 90 -3.27 -10.42 5.76
CA HIS A 90 -2.56 -9.25 5.23
C HIS A 90 -2.86 -7.96 6.00
N ALA A 91 -4.13 -7.72 6.36
CA ALA A 91 -4.51 -6.57 7.18
C ALA A 91 -3.88 -6.64 8.58
N THR A 92 -3.69 -7.84 9.14
CA THR A 92 -2.99 -8.00 10.43
C THR A 92 -1.51 -7.59 10.33
N LEU A 93 -0.86 -7.88 9.20
CA LEU A 93 0.49 -7.37 8.93
C LEU A 93 0.51 -5.83 8.87
N ALA A 94 -0.46 -5.21 8.19
CA ALA A 94 -0.58 -3.76 8.15
C ALA A 94 -0.76 -3.13 9.55
N ARG A 95 -1.57 -3.76 10.41
CA ARG A 95 -1.75 -3.30 11.81
C ARG A 95 -0.45 -3.34 12.62
N ILE A 96 0.44 -4.29 12.35
CA ILE A 96 1.76 -4.36 13.00
C ILE A 96 2.61 -3.15 12.63
N VAL A 97 2.63 -2.78 11.34
CA VAL A 97 3.38 -1.62 10.84
C VAL A 97 2.94 -0.34 11.55
N SER A 98 1.64 -0.05 11.57
CA SER A 98 1.09 1.19 12.12
C SER A 98 0.89 1.16 13.64
N GLY A 99 0.93 -0.01 14.29
CA GLY A 99 0.70 -0.16 15.74
C GLY A 99 -0.76 0.01 16.17
N VAL A 100 -1.69 -0.01 15.21
CA VAL A 100 -3.13 0.15 15.48
C VAL A 100 -3.75 -1.17 15.99
N PRO A 101 -4.78 -1.11 16.84
CA PRO A 101 -5.41 -2.30 17.40
C PRO A 101 -6.18 -3.12 16.36
N SER A 102 -6.50 -4.37 16.71
CA SER A 102 -7.28 -5.28 15.84
C SER A 102 -8.72 -4.83 15.60
N THR A 103 -9.22 -3.86 16.37
CA THR A 103 -10.54 -3.23 16.19
C THR A 103 -10.60 -2.31 14.97
N VAL A 104 -9.45 -1.76 14.53
CA VAL A 104 -9.36 -0.97 13.29
C VAL A 104 -9.75 -1.82 12.10
N ASP A 105 -10.60 -1.27 11.24
CA ASP A 105 -11.03 -1.93 10.02
C ASP A 105 -9.83 -2.18 9.08
N PRO A 106 -9.89 -3.23 8.25
CA PRO A 106 -8.78 -3.58 7.37
C PRO A 106 -8.31 -2.46 6.43
N GLU A 107 -9.21 -1.63 5.91
CA GLU A 107 -8.87 -0.59 4.92
C GLU A 107 -8.12 0.57 5.57
N SER A 108 -8.62 1.05 6.71
CA SER A 108 -7.93 2.05 7.52
C SER A 108 -6.54 1.57 7.94
N ALA A 109 -6.41 0.31 8.37
CA ALA A 109 -5.12 -0.26 8.75
C ALA A 109 -4.13 -0.30 7.57
N LEU A 110 -4.59 -0.63 6.37
CA LEU A 110 -3.79 -0.65 5.15
C LEU A 110 -3.32 0.75 4.76
N LEU A 111 -4.20 1.75 4.83
CA LEU A 111 -3.84 3.14 4.54
C LEU A 111 -2.86 3.71 5.59
N GLU A 112 -3.05 3.40 6.88
CA GLU A 112 -2.11 3.78 7.94
C GLU A 112 -0.72 3.13 7.78
N ALA A 113 -0.68 1.91 7.24
CA ALA A 113 0.58 1.23 6.94
C ALA A 113 1.16 1.60 5.56
N ASN A 114 0.48 2.47 4.80
CA ASN A 114 0.79 2.76 3.40
C ASN A 114 1.00 1.47 2.56
N MET A 115 0.10 0.50 2.74
CA MET A 115 0.14 -0.80 2.07
C MET A 115 -1.09 -0.97 1.17
N PRO A 116 -0.93 -1.42 -0.09
CA PRO A 116 -2.08 -1.77 -0.91
C PRO A 116 -2.74 -3.06 -0.38
N PRO A 117 -4.04 -3.26 -0.65
CA PRO A 117 -4.73 -4.48 -0.26
C PRO A 117 -4.19 -5.68 -1.05
N LEU A 118 -4.28 -6.87 -0.45
CA LEU A 118 -3.73 -8.09 -1.03
C LEU A 118 -4.29 -8.37 -2.43
N HIS A 119 -5.57 -8.12 -2.66
CA HIS A 119 -6.19 -8.39 -3.97
C HIS A 119 -5.58 -7.54 -5.10
N VAL A 120 -5.20 -6.29 -4.83
CA VAL A 120 -4.49 -5.44 -5.80
C VAL A 120 -3.13 -6.04 -6.13
N LEU A 121 -2.40 -6.51 -5.11
CA LEU A 121 -1.09 -7.15 -5.29
C LEU A 121 -1.20 -8.45 -6.11
N CYS A 122 -2.20 -9.29 -5.82
CA CYS A 122 -2.45 -10.54 -6.54
C CYS A 122 -2.86 -10.26 -7.99
N LEU A 123 -3.78 -9.32 -8.22
CA LEU A 123 -4.21 -8.95 -9.57
C LEU A 123 -3.05 -8.37 -10.38
N ARG A 124 -2.24 -7.47 -9.81
CA ARG A 124 -1.06 -6.92 -10.48
C ARG A 124 -0.10 -8.03 -10.93
N ALA A 125 0.18 -8.99 -10.04
CA ALA A 125 1.10 -10.08 -10.34
C ALA A 125 0.50 -11.04 -11.40
N ARG A 126 -0.81 -11.29 -11.38
CA ARG A 126 -1.50 -12.04 -12.45
C ARG A 126 -1.42 -11.35 -13.80
N LEU A 127 -1.71 -10.04 -13.86
CA LEU A 127 -1.58 -9.24 -15.08
C LEU A 127 -0.14 -9.23 -15.58
N SER A 128 0.84 -9.17 -14.68
CA SER A 128 2.26 -9.31 -15.03
C SER A 128 2.56 -10.65 -15.69
N ILE A 129 2.08 -11.77 -15.15
CA ILE A 129 2.32 -13.10 -15.72
C ILE A 129 1.69 -13.19 -17.12
N PHE A 130 0.50 -12.62 -17.29
CA PHE A 130 -0.16 -12.58 -18.59
C PHE A 130 0.61 -11.76 -19.62
N GLU A 131 0.97 -10.50 -19.34
CA GLU A 131 1.74 -9.68 -20.29
C GLU A 131 3.12 -10.29 -20.58
N ASN A 132 3.73 -10.91 -19.57
CA ASN A 132 4.96 -11.68 -19.75
C ASN A 132 4.81 -12.84 -20.74
N THR A 133 3.68 -13.55 -20.70
CA THR A 133 3.39 -14.69 -21.59
C THR A 133 3.10 -14.17 -23.00
N ARG A 134 2.37 -13.06 -23.10
CA ARG A 134 2.10 -12.35 -24.36
C ARG A 134 3.39 -11.87 -25.04
N ALA A 135 4.35 -11.35 -24.27
CA ALA A 135 5.64 -10.87 -24.76
C ALA A 135 6.58 -12.00 -25.25
N CYS A 136 6.35 -13.26 -24.86
CA CYS A 136 7.15 -14.39 -25.33
C CYS A 136 6.95 -14.71 -26.81
N GLN A 137 5.90 -14.19 -27.47
CA GLN A 137 5.50 -14.51 -28.85
C GLN A 137 5.39 -16.02 -29.16
N THR A 138 5.48 -16.87 -28.15
CA THR A 138 5.05 -18.24 -28.20
C THR A 138 3.54 -18.18 -28.22
N ASP A 139 2.97 -18.16 -29.43
CA ASP A 139 1.58 -18.55 -29.60
C ASP A 139 1.33 -19.80 -28.77
N TRP A 140 0.10 -19.97 -28.27
CA TRP A 140 -0.35 -21.12 -27.49
C TRP A 140 -0.35 -22.40 -28.37
N MET A 141 0.78 -22.70 -29.03
CA MET A 141 1.00 -23.56 -30.19
C MET A 141 0.76 -25.04 -29.92
N ARG A 142 0.28 -25.38 -28.73
CA ARG A 142 -0.33 -26.68 -28.48
C ARG A 142 -1.73 -26.44 -27.94
N ARG A 143 -2.72 -26.74 -28.79
CA ARG A 143 -4.08 -27.03 -28.34
C ARG A 143 -3.93 -27.98 -27.13
N PRO A 144 -4.49 -27.65 -25.96
CA PRO A 144 -4.51 -28.59 -24.86
C PRO A 144 -5.04 -29.94 -25.38
N PRO A 145 -4.48 -31.08 -24.95
CA PRO A 145 -5.09 -32.36 -25.27
C PRO A 145 -6.59 -32.29 -24.90
N PRO A 146 -7.49 -32.89 -25.71
CA PRO A 146 -8.92 -32.79 -25.49
C PRO A 146 -9.24 -33.16 -24.05
N GLU A 147 -9.99 -32.28 -23.37
CA GLU A 147 -10.37 -32.50 -21.98
C GLU A 147 -11.09 -33.85 -21.85
N PRO A 148 -10.68 -34.72 -20.91
CA PRO A 148 -11.43 -35.95 -20.67
C PRO A 148 -12.87 -35.60 -20.26
N PRO A 149 -13.86 -36.46 -20.57
CA PRO A 149 -15.24 -36.20 -20.26
C PRO A 149 -15.40 -35.89 -18.76
N PRO A 150 -16.14 -34.83 -18.40
CA PRO A 150 -16.20 -34.37 -17.02
C PRO A 150 -16.87 -35.44 -16.18
N ARG A 151 -16.13 -35.97 -15.21
CA ARG A 151 -16.72 -36.66 -14.07
C ARG A 151 -17.53 -35.62 -13.29
N ALA A 152 -18.74 -35.99 -12.88
CA ALA A 152 -19.75 -35.09 -12.33
C ALA A 152 -19.19 -34.09 -11.30
N GLY A 153 -19.39 -32.79 -11.56
CA GLY A 153 -19.38 -31.75 -10.52
C GLY A 153 -18.53 -30.49 -10.75
N PHE A 154 -17.60 -30.46 -11.70
CA PHE A 154 -16.81 -29.23 -11.97
C PHE A 154 -16.27 -29.22 -13.40
N ARG A 155 -16.70 -28.24 -14.22
CA ARG A 155 -16.01 -27.86 -15.47
C ARG A 155 -15.41 -26.48 -15.23
N ILE A 156 -14.10 -26.33 -15.41
CA ILE A 156 -13.52 -25.01 -15.59
C ILE A 156 -14.02 -24.56 -16.97
N SER A 157 -14.88 -23.55 -17.05
CA SER A 157 -15.16 -22.94 -18.35
C SER A 157 -13.87 -22.27 -18.81
N PRO A 158 -13.24 -22.72 -19.91
CA PRO A 158 -12.04 -22.07 -20.40
C PRO A 158 -12.42 -20.63 -20.77
N LEU A 159 -11.74 -19.65 -20.18
CA LEU A 159 -11.82 -18.28 -20.66
C LEU A 159 -11.19 -18.25 -22.05
N SER A 160 -11.90 -17.69 -23.02
CA SER A 160 -11.32 -17.49 -24.34
C SER A 160 -10.11 -16.57 -24.24
N ARG A 161 -9.19 -16.73 -25.20
CA ARG A 161 -8.05 -15.84 -25.32
C ARG A 161 -8.53 -14.38 -25.38
N ASP A 162 -9.48 -14.09 -26.25
CA ASP A 162 -9.94 -12.73 -26.51
C ASP A 162 -10.59 -12.08 -25.28
N GLU A 163 -11.34 -12.84 -24.47
CA GLU A 163 -11.87 -12.34 -23.18
C GLU A 163 -10.74 -11.97 -22.21
N LEU A 164 -9.65 -12.74 -22.16
CA LEU A 164 -8.53 -12.46 -21.28
C LEU A 164 -7.73 -11.24 -21.74
N TYR A 165 -7.50 -11.10 -23.05
CA TYR A 165 -6.90 -9.89 -23.63
C TYR A 165 -7.77 -8.67 -23.36
N ALA A 166 -9.08 -8.75 -23.62
CA ALA A 166 -10.02 -7.66 -23.33
C ALA A 166 -10.03 -7.27 -21.84
N PHE A 167 -9.95 -8.26 -20.93
CA PHE A 167 -9.87 -8.01 -19.50
C PHE A 167 -8.58 -7.27 -19.10
N VAL A 168 -7.43 -7.64 -19.66
CA VAL A 168 -6.15 -6.97 -19.37
C VAL A 168 -6.10 -5.58 -20.00
N ASP A 169 -6.45 -5.48 -21.29
CA ASP A 169 -6.42 -4.23 -22.04
C ASP A 169 -7.42 -3.21 -21.47
N ALA A 170 -8.50 -3.64 -20.80
CA ALA A 170 -9.40 -2.74 -20.06
C ALA A 170 -8.69 -1.93 -18.96
N TYR A 171 -7.59 -2.45 -18.37
CA TYR A 171 -6.79 -1.70 -17.40
C TYR A 171 -5.79 -0.73 -18.05
N THR A 172 -5.62 -0.75 -19.37
CA THR A 172 -4.67 0.12 -20.07
C THR A 172 -5.32 0.94 -21.18
N LYS A 173 -6.62 0.75 -21.41
CA LYS A 173 -7.42 1.43 -22.44
C LYS A 173 -7.37 2.95 -22.29
N ASP A 174 -7.47 3.47 -21.06
CA ASP A 174 -7.40 4.91 -20.77
C ASP A 174 -6.05 5.53 -21.13
N TYR A 175 -5.02 4.69 -21.31
CA TYR A 175 -3.69 5.09 -21.74
C TYR A 175 -3.45 4.87 -23.23
N GLY A 176 -4.50 4.57 -24.02
CA GLY A 176 -4.36 4.30 -25.46
C GLY A 176 -3.61 3.01 -25.79
N ILE A 177 -3.38 2.14 -24.80
CA ILE A 177 -2.72 0.84 -24.99
C ILE A 177 -3.80 -0.20 -25.28
N THR A 178 -3.69 -0.85 -26.44
CA THR A 178 -4.68 -1.78 -26.98
C THR A 178 -4.08 -3.15 -27.21
N GLN A 179 -4.87 -4.07 -27.79
CA GLN A 179 -4.37 -5.39 -28.14
C GLN A 179 -3.20 -5.34 -29.14
N SER A 180 -3.23 -4.37 -30.06
CA SER A 180 -2.30 -4.24 -31.18
C SER A 180 -1.04 -3.43 -30.85
N SER A 181 -0.96 -2.77 -29.69
CA SER A 181 0.25 -2.03 -29.32
C SER A 181 1.47 -2.96 -29.29
N PRO A 182 2.63 -2.58 -29.86
CA PRO A 182 3.82 -3.42 -29.81
C PRO A 182 4.29 -3.57 -28.37
N ARG A 183 4.62 -4.80 -27.94
CA ARG A 183 5.28 -5.08 -26.65
C ARG A 183 6.74 -5.42 -26.93
N GLU A 184 7.62 -4.96 -26.05
CA GLU A 184 9.02 -5.39 -26.11
C GLU A 184 9.11 -6.91 -25.91
N GLU A 185 10.00 -7.55 -26.66
CA GLU A 185 10.24 -8.98 -26.51
C GLU A 185 10.78 -9.27 -25.10
N ARG A 186 10.30 -10.37 -24.51
CA ARG A 186 10.78 -10.76 -23.19
C ARG A 186 12.27 -11.10 -23.23
N PHE A 187 13.06 -10.36 -22.45
CA PHE A 187 14.47 -10.64 -22.27
C PHE A 187 14.68 -11.96 -21.49
N PHE A 188 15.02 -13.02 -22.21
CA PHE A 188 15.36 -14.33 -21.63
C PHE A 188 16.87 -14.58 -21.55
N ARG A 189 17.60 -14.06 -22.53
CA ARG A 189 19.05 -14.22 -22.66
C ARG A 189 19.61 -13.01 -23.41
N SER A 190 20.81 -12.60 -23.06
CA SER A 190 21.56 -11.60 -23.82
C SER A 190 21.71 -12.04 -25.28
N SER A 191 21.58 -11.08 -26.20
CA SER A 191 21.86 -11.30 -27.63
C SER A 191 23.37 -11.32 -27.93
N ILE A 192 24.21 -10.98 -26.95
CA ILE A 192 25.66 -10.81 -27.09
C ILE A 192 26.37 -12.11 -26.69
N PRO A 193 27.03 -12.81 -27.63
CA PRO A 193 27.86 -13.94 -27.26
C PRO A 193 29.09 -13.48 -26.45
N PRO A 194 29.57 -14.25 -25.45
CA PRO A 194 30.71 -13.85 -24.62
C PRO A 194 31.97 -13.46 -25.42
N TRP A 195 32.23 -14.13 -26.55
CA TRP A 195 33.38 -13.84 -27.40
C TRP A 195 33.26 -12.53 -28.22
N PHE A 196 32.05 -11.98 -28.37
CA PHE A 196 31.85 -10.65 -28.99
C PHE A 196 32.16 -9.50 -28.03
N ALA A 197 32.21 -9.75 -26.72
CA ALA A 197 32.48 -8.73 -25.72
C ALA A 197 33.97 -8.34 -25.62
N ALA A 198 34.88 -8.99 -26.34
CA ALA A 198 36.31 -8.71 -26.28
C ALA A 198 36.66 -7.24 -26.59
N SER A 199 35.92 -6.60 -27.49
CA SER A 199 36.10 -5.19 -27.87
C SER A 199 35.38 -4.20 -26.93
N ALA A 200 34.69 -4.67 -25.90
CA ALA A 200 33.94 -3.81 -24.97
C ALA A 200 34.83 -2.77 -24.27
N HIS A 201 36.11 -3.09 -24.05
CA HIS A 201 37.11 -2.18 -23.46
C HIS A 201 37.31 -0.87 -24.25
N ARG A 202 36.84 -0.79 -25.50
CA ARG A 202 36.88 0.43 -26.31
C ARG A 202 35.70 1.38 -26.07
N VAL A 203 34.73 0.96 -25.24
CA VAL A 203 33.68 1.80 -24.70
C VAL A 203 34.10 2.27 -23.30
N ALA A 204 34.20 3.57 -23.11
CA ALA A 204 34.40 4.20 -21.81
C ALA A 204 33.12 4.94 -21.39
N ILE A 205 32.86 5.02 -20.08
CA ILE A 205 31.69 5.69 -19.51
C ILE A 205 32.16 6.63 -18.41
N GLY A 206 31.92 7.93 -18.60
CA GLY A 206 32.07 8.95 -17.55
C GLY A 206 30.76 9.13 -16.80
N LEU A 207 30.60 8.44 -15.67
CA LEU A 207 29.33 8.36 -14.92
C LEU A 207 29.18 9.44 -13.83
N GLU A 208 30.28 9.79 -13.16
CA GLU A 208 30.26 10.64 -11.99
C GLU A 208 30.83 12.02 -12.30
N LEU A 209 30.10 13.06 -11.88
CA LEU A 209 30.54 14.44 -11.88
C LEU A 209 30.41 14.94 -10.44
N PRO A 210 31.49 14.95 -9.66
CA PRO A 210 31.42 15.39 -8.26
C PRO A 210 31.06 16.88 -8.21
N ILE A 211 30.14 17.22 -7.30
CA ILE A 211 29.74 18.59 -6.98
C ILE A 211 29.87 18.78 -5.47
N ASP A 212 30.21 19.99 -5.06
CA ASP A 212 30.13 20.39 -3.66
C ASP A 212 28.67 20.40 -3.16
N HIS A 213 28.32 19.41 -2.35
CA HIS A 213 26.99 19.27 -1.76
C HIS A 213 26.67 20.33 -0.69
N SER A 214 27.63 21.17 -0.31
CA SER A 214 27.39 22.29 0.61
C SER A 214 26.75 23.51 -0.07
N ILE A 215 26.75 23.57 -1.41
CA ILE A 215 26.11 24.64 -2.18
C ILE A 215 24.59 24.54 -2.02
N THR A 216 24.01 25.51 -1.31
CA THR A 216 22.56 25.61 -1.10
C THR A 216 21.88 26.61 -2.03
N ASP A 217 22.63 27.55 -2.60
CA ASP A 217 22.10 28.50 -3.58
C ASP A 217 21.85 27.80 -4.93
N GLU A 218 20.64 27.95 -5.46
CA GLU A 218 20.19 27.29 -6.68
C GLU A 218 20.93 27.81 -7.92
N GLU A 219 21.18 29.13 -8.02
CA GLU A 219 21.88 29.71 -9.17
C GLU A 219 23.36 29.32 -9.18
N GLU A 220 23.98 29.26 -8.01
CA GLU A 220 25.35 28.76 -7.85
C GLU A 220 25.43 27.27 -8.19
N LEU A 221 24.47 26.47 -7.73
CA LEU A 221 24.40 25.03 -8.04
C LEU A 221 24.24 24.78 -9.55
N ILE A 222 23.41 25.56 -10.24
CA ILE A 222 23.24 25.46 -11.70
C ILE A 222 24.55 25.81 -12.42
N ARG A 223 25.25 26.88 -12.01
CA ARG A 223 26.54 27.26 -12.57
C ARG A 223 27.61 26.20 -12.34
N GLU A 224 27.64 25.60 -11.16
CA GLU A 224 28.60 24.55 -10.84
C GLU A 224 28.33 23.27 -11.64
N LYS A 225 27.07 22.83 -11.72
CA LYS A 225 26.62 21.71 -12.57
C LYS A 225 27.07 21.89 -14.03
N ARG A 226 26.91 23.10 -14.55
CA ARG A 226 27.36 23.46 -15.89
C ARG A 226 28.87 23.35 -16.03
N ARG A 227 29.62 23.98 -15.13
CA ARG A 227 31.10 24.00 -15.14
C ARG A 227 31.68 22.58 -15.15
N VAL A 228 31.26 21.72 -14.21
CA VAL A 228 31.77 20.34 -14.12
C VAL A 228 31.41 19.50 -15.34
N SER A 229 30.22 19.74 -15.92
CA SER A 229 29.78 19.05 -17.14
C SER A 229 30.61 19.47 -18.35
N GLU A 230 30.82 20.77 -18.55
CA GLU A 230 31.62 21.31 -19.65
C GLU A 230 33.09 20.87 -19.55
N GLU A 231 33.67 20.85 -18.34
CA GLU A 231 35.03 20.36 -18.09
C GLU A 231 35.19 18.88 -18.46
N ALA A 232 34.25 18.02 -18.07
CA ALA A 232 34.28 16.61 -18.43
C ALA A 232 34.13 16.38 -19.94
N LEU A 233 33.24 17.14 -20.59
CA LEU A 233 33.07 17.08 -22.05
C LEU A 233 34.31 17.59 -22.80
N ALA A 234 34.98 18.63 -22.29
CA ALA A 234 36.17 19.22 -22.91
C ALA A 234 37.33 18.21 -23.05
N GLN A 235 37.49 17.30 -22.08
CA GLN A 235 38.50 16.22 -22.12
C GLN A 235 38.30 15.28 -23.34
N HIS A 236 37.08 15.20 -23.87
CA HIS A 236 36.70 14.33 -24.98
C HIS A 236 36.37 15.09 -26.27
N SER A 237 36.62 16.40 -26.31
CA SER A 237 36.38 17.29 -27.47
C SER A 237 37.17 16.89 -28.73
N HIS A 238 38.27 16.15 -28.58
CA HIS A 238 39.09 15.63 -29.68
C HIS A 238 38.39 14.55 -30.53
N ARG A 239 37.25 14.02 -30.06
CA ARG A 239 36.50 12.96 -30.76
C ARG A 239 35.78 13.52 -31.98
N SER A 240 35.80 12.76 -33.07
CA SER A 240 35.39 13.23 -34.40
C SER A 240 33.87 13.34 -34.58
N TRP A 241 33.11 12.57 -33.81
CA TRP A 241 31.65 12.53 -33.86
C TRP A 241 31.11 12.82 -32.48
N ILE A 242 30.15 13.73 -32.39
CA ILE A 242 29.49 14.12 -31.15
C ILE A 242 28.02 13.85 -31.32
N LEU A 243 27.51 12.96 -30.49
CA LEU A 243 26.12 12.55 -30.44
C LEU A 243 25.54 13.02 -29.12
N ALA A 244 24.48 13.83 -29.15
CA ALA A 244 23.73 14.18 -27.96
C ALA A 244 22.38 13.46 -28.00
N THR A 245 21.94 12.95 -26.85
CA THR A 245 20.71 12.16 -26.75
C THR A 245 19.91 12.58 -25.56
N ASP A 246 18.60 12.70 -25.74
CA ASP A 246 17.68 13.04 -24.67
C ASP A 246 16.29 12.40 -24.91
N GLY A 247 15.49 12.27 -23.86
CA GLY A 247 14.15 11.72 -23.90
C GLY A 247 13.15 12.52 -23.07
N GLY A 248 12.02 12.87 -23.68
CA GLY A 248 10.95 13.63 -23.03
C GLY A 248 9.66 12.83 -22.82
N VAL A 249 8.95 13.13 -21.73
CA VAL A 249 7.63 12.55 -21.39
C VAL A 249 6.64 13.66 -21.02
N ASP A 250 5.56 13.79 -21.78
CA ASP A 250 4.40 14.64 -21.48
C ASP A 250 3.10 13.89 -21.83
N VAL A 251 2.55 13.14 -20.89
CA VAL A 251 1.48 12.15 -21.13
C VAL A 251 0.31 12.76 -21.92
N PRO A 252 -0.06 12.22 -23.11
CA PRO A 252 0.35 10.93 -23.70
C PRO A 252 1.51 11.01 -24.73
N LYS A 253 2.13 12.18 -24.89
CA LYS A 253 3.24 12.43 -25.80
C LYS A 253 4.56 11.97 -25.18
N SER A 254 5.43 11.43 -26.01
CA SER A 254 6.78 11.06 -25.59
C SER A 254 7.71 11.04 -26.78
N ALA A 255 8.97 11.37 -26.56
CA ALA A 255 9.98 11.36 -27.61
C ALA A 255 11.30 10.82 -27.05
N GLY A 256 11.97 9.97 -27.83
CA GLY A 256 13.39 9.70 -27.67
C GLY A 256 14.14 10.30 -28.85
N VAL A 257 15.18 11.07 -28.58
CA VAL A 257 15.88 11.90 -29.57
C VAL A 257 17.38 11.66 -29.57
N GLY A 258 17.95 11.53 -30.76
CA GLY A 258 19.39 11.64 -30.99
C GLY A 258 19.72 12.72 -32.00
N ILE A 259 20.70 13.55 -31.70
CA ILE A 259 21.23 14.56 -32.63
C ILE A 259 22.73 14.38 -32.82
N LEU A 260 23.19 14.56 -34.05
CA LEU A 260 24.60 14.50 -34.44
C LEU A 260 25.12 15.91 -34.70
N LEU A 261 26.16 16.32 -33.98
CA LEU A 261 26.70 17.67 -33.99
C LEU A 261 28.05 17.78 -34.73
N SER A 262 28.35 18.98 -35.23
CA SER A 262 29.66 19.33 -35.81
C SER A 262 30.76 19.46 -34.74
N SER A 263 30.44 20.07 -33.60
CA SER A 263 31.31 20.24 -32.43
C SER A 263 30.45 20.40 -31.17
N LEU A 264 31.03 20.35 -29.96
CA LEU A 264 30.29 20.39 -28.69
C LEU A 264 29.50 21.69 -28.52
N ASN A 265 30.01 22.80 -29.07
CA ASN A 265 29.43 24.14 -28.94
C ASN A 265 28.79 24.61 -30.25
N SER A 266 28.62 23.73 -31.23
CA SER A 266 27.98 24.08 -32.50
C SER A 266 26.47 23.97 -32.38
N SER A 267 25.75 24.98 -32.87
CA SER A 267 24.30 24.91 -33.05
C SER A 267 23.89 24.19 -34.34
N GLU A 268 24.85 23.78 -35.17
CA GLU A 268 24.59 23.08 -36.43
C GLU A 268 24.35 21.59 -36.18
N ILE A 269 23.10 21.17 -36.34
CA ILE A 269 22.69 19.76 -36.30
C ILE A 269 22.90 19.16 -37.69
N LYS A 270 23.87 18.23 -37.81
CA LYS A 270 24.15 17.52 -39.07
C LYS A 270 23.05 16.56 -39.47
N GLU A 271 22.57 15.83 -38.49
CA GLU A 271 21.52 14.82 -38.65
C GLU A 271 20.82 14.61 -37.32
N LYS A 272 19.56 14.20 -37.35
CA LYS A 272 18.74 13.96 -36.17
C LYS A 272 17.81 12.78 -36.40
N ALA A 273 17.51 12.07 -35.33
CA ALA A 273 16.54 11.00 -35.30
C ALA A 273 15.64 11.16 -34.08
N SER A 274 14.35 10.91 -34.25
CA SER A 274 13.36 10.91 -33.17
C SER A 274 12.37 9.75 -33.33
N ILE A 275 11.96 9.17 -32.21
CA ILE A 275 10.98 8.09 -32.13
C ILE A 275 9.93 8.36 -31.07
N ASN A 276 8.68 8.01 -31.38
CA ASN A 276 7.59 8.02 -30.41
C ASN A 276 7.80 6.87 -29.42
N CYS A 277 7.93 7.15 -28.14
CA CYS A 277 8.18 6.13 -27.11
C CYS A 277 6.89 5.51 -26.54
N GLY A 278 5.73 5.82 -27.12
CA GLY A 278 4.43 5.32 -26.73
C GLY A 278 3.72 6.22 -25.72
N ALA A 279 2.58 5.74 -25.22
CA ALA A 279 1.65 6.60 -24.49
C ALA A 279 2.04 6.89 -23.03
N ARG A 280 2.79 5.99 -22.37
CA ARG A 280 3.24 6.15 -20.97
C ARG A 280 4.63 5.56 -20.67
N PRO A 281 5.67 5.90 -21.45
CA PRO A 281 7.03 5.55 -21.04
C PRO A 281 7.43 6.37 -19.81
N CYS A 282 8.28 5.80 -18.96
CA CYS A 282 9.04 6.58 -17.99
C CYS A 282 10.24 7.27 -18.64
N SER A 283 10.81 8.29 -18.00
CA SER A 283 11.95 9.07 -18.53
C SER A 283 13.15 8.17 -18.88
N TYR A 284 13.47 7.20 -18.01
CA TYR A 284 14.49 6.18 -18.30
C TYR A 284 14.29 5.48 -19.65
N ARG A 285 13.03 5.20 -19.98
CA ARG A 285 12.68 4.49 -21.21
C ARG A 285 12.84 5.39 -22.44
N THR A 286 12.48 6.67 -22.35
CA THR A 286 12.70 7.62 -23.46
C THR A 286 14.19 7.85 -23.70
N GLU A 287 14.98 8.01 -22.64
CA GLU A 287 16.43 8.18 -22.70
C GLU A 287 17.14 6.95 -23.30
N SER A 288 16.80 5.74 -22.85
CA SER A 288 17.38 4.50 -23.41
C SER A 288 17.00 4.27 -24.88
N ARG A 289 15.75 4.55 -25.25
CA ARG A 289 15.30 4.49 -26.65
C ARG A 289 15.95 5.56 -27.52
N ALA A 290 16.19 6.75 -26.97
CA ALA A 290 16.91 7.84 -27.63
C ALA A 290 18.33 7.39 -28.02
N LEU A 291 19.09 6.84 -27.06
CA LEU A 291 20.44 6.35 -27.32
C LEU A 291 20.46 5.20 -28.32
N LEU A 292 19.57 4.21 -28.17
CA LEU A 292 19.50 3.09 -29.10
C LEU A 292 19.19 3.57 -30.53
N LEU A 293 18.18 4.43 -30.68
CA LEU A 293 17.82 5.02 -31.98
C LEU A 293 19.00 5.77 -32.60
N ALA A 294 19.67 6.61 -31.80
CA ALA A 294 20.78 7.42 -32.25
C ALA A 294 21.95 6.56 -32.74
N LEU A 295 22.27 5.47 -32.03
CA LEU A 295 23.27 4.52 -32.47
C LEU A 295 22.86 3.85 -33.78
N GLU A 296 21.62 3.35 -33.88
CA GLU A 296 21.11 2.62 -35.04
C GLU A 296 21.00 3.47 -36.30
N LYS A 297 20.49 4.69 -36.19
CA LYS A 297 20.17 5.54 -37.34
C LYS A 297 21.28 6.50 -37.70
N LEU A 298 22.03 7.00 -36.72
CA LEU A 298 23.05 8.01 -36.97
C LEU A 298 24.46 7.39 -37.04
N MET A 299 24.78 6.40 -36.20
CA MET A 299 26.14 5.90 -36.09
C MET A 299 26.44 4.64 -36.89
N ILE A 300 25.55 3.65 -36.88
CA ILE A 300 25.76 2.39 -37.62
C ILE A 300 25.94 2.62 -39.14
N PRO A 301 25.17 3.50 -39.83
CA PRO A 301 25.42 3.78 -41.25
C PRO A 301 26.82 4.33 -41.52
N ARG A 302 27.46 4.93 -40.50
CA ARG A 302 28.79 5.53 -40.60
C ARG A 302 29.93 4.58 -40.27
N ILE A 303 29.65 3.30 -39.99
CA ILE A 303 30.64 2.33 -39.48
C ILE A 303 31.93 2.23 -40.32
N ARG A 304 31.84 2.45 -41.64
CA ARG A 304 32.97 2.40 -42.59
C ARG A 304 33.77 3.71 -42.71
N HIS A 305 33.39 4.78 -42.03
CA HIS A 305 34.13 6.05 -42.08
C HIS A 305 35.56 5.91 -41.53
N ARG A 306 36.45 6.78 -42.03
CA ARG A 306 37.87 6.83 -41.59
C ARG A 306 38.01 7.33 -40.15
N ARG A 307 37.21 8.32 -39.75
CA ARG A 307 37.20 8.87 -38.39
C ARG A 307 36.31 8.01 -37.49
N LYS A 308 36.88 7.35 -36.49
CA LYS A 308 36.22 6.31 -35.69
C LYS A 308 36.20 6.61 -34.18
N THR A 309 36.14 7.88 -33.80
CA THR A 309 36.01 8.30 -32.40
C THR A 309 34.66 8.97 -32.18
N LEU A 310 33.88 8.42 -31.24
CA LEU A 310 32.53 8.89 -30.90
C LEU A 310 32.48 9.35 -29.44
N LEU A 311 31.94 10.55 -29.23
CA LEU A 311 31.50 11.06 -27.94
C LEU A 311 29.96 11.04 -27.91
N VAL A 312 29.38 10.42 -26.90
CA VAL A 312 27.94 10.48 -26.60
C VAL A 312 27.73 11.35 -25.37
N VAL A 313 26.82 12.30 -25.45
CA VAL A 313 26.45 13.24 -24.38
C VAL A 313 25.01 12.95 -23.97
N THR A 314 24.79 12.70 -22.68
CA THR A 314 23.45 12.46 -22.12
C THR A 314 23.42 12.86 -20.65
N ASP A 315 22.27 13.31 -20.19
CA ASP A 315 21.97 13.58 -18.79
C ASP A 315 21.30 12.40 -18.06
N SER A 316 21.15 11.25 -18.73
CA SER A 316 20.67 10.03 -18.09
C SER A 316 21.77 9.32 -17.31
N GLN A 317 22.00 9.76 -16.07
CA GLN A 317 22.93 9.07 -15.16
C GLN A 317 22.51 7.61 -14.93
N SER A 318 21.20 7.37 -14.85
CA SER A 318 20.64 6.04 -14.60
C SER A 318 20.87 5.06 -15.76
N LEU A 319 20.78 5.52 -17.01
CA LEU A 319 21.12 4.72 -18.20
C LEU A 319 22.60 4.38 -18.23
N LEU A 320 23.47 5.38 -17.98
CA LEU A 320 24.91 5.16 -17.96
C LEU A 320 25.30 4.19 -16.83
N ALA A 321 24.67 4.28 -15.66
CA ALA A 321 24.89 3.33 -14.57
C ALA A 321 24.47 1.89 -14.94
N ALA A 322 23.36 1.73 -15.67
CA ALA A 322 22.92 0.43 -16.16
C ALA A 322 23.90 -0.16 -17.19
N LEU A 323 24.34 0.65 -18.16
CA LEU A 323 25.31 0.24 -19.17
C LEU A 323 26.68 -0.08 -18.56
N ASN A 324 27.10 0.63 -17.51
CA ASN A 324 28.39 0.44 -16.84
C ASN A 324 28.55 -0.94 -16.18
N LYS A 325 27.46 -1.71 -15.99
CA LYS A 325 27.53 -3.12 -15.57
C LYS A 325 28.23 -4.02 -16.61
N GLY A 326 28.37 -3.55 -17.85
CA GLY A 326 29.03 -4.24 -18.96
C GLY A 326 28.06 -5.10 -19.79
N PRO A 327 28.46 -5.50 -21.02
CA PRO A 327 27.57 -6.10 -22.01
C PRO A 327 26.97 -7.45 -21.57
N LEU A 328 27.67 -8.24 -20.76
CA LEU A 328 27.21 -9.58 -20.35
C LEU A 328 26.37 -9.58 -19.07
N SER A 329 26.25 -8.42 -18.41
CA SER A 329 25.51 -8.26 -17.14
C SER A 329 24.17 -7.55 -17.33
N GLN A 330 23.75 -7.34 -18.58
CA GLN A 330 22.52 -6.64 -18.91
C GLN A 330 21.30 -7.48 -18.55
N THR A 331 20.27 -6.82 -18.03
CA THR A 331 19.02 -7.47 -17.58
C THR A 331 17.78 -6.98 -18.34
N ASP A 332 17.96 -5.98 -19.20
CA ASP A 332 16.92 -5.38 -20.03
C ASP A 332 17.24 -5.55 -21.51
N TRP A 333 16.21 -5.71 -22.34
CA TRP A 333 16.36 -5.91 -23.77
C TRP A 333 16.95 -4.67 -24.46
N THR A 334 16.51 -3.46 -24.12
CA THR A 334 16.99 -2.24 -24.77
C THR A 334 18.45 -1.96 -24.39
N GLU A 335 18.83 -2.16 -23.13
CA GLU A 335 20.22 -2.04 -22.69
C GLU A 335 21.14 -3.04 -23.41
N ASP A 336 20.69 -4.30 -23.57
CA ASP A 336 21.41 -5.33 -24.34
C ASP A 336 21.56 -4.94 -25.81
N GLN A 337 20.51 -4.38 -26.43
CA GLN A 337 20.58 -3.87 -27.81
C GLN A 337 21.54 -2.68 -27.94
N ILE A 338 21.54 -1.75 -26.98
CA ILE A 338 22.52 -0.64 -26.96
C ILE A 338 23.93 -1.20 -26.94
N TRP A 339 24.23 -2.15 -26.05
CA TRP A 339 25.53 -2.81 -26.00
C TRP A 339 25.85 -3.56 -27.29
N GLN A 340 24.88 -4.23 -27.93
CA GLN A 340 25.09 -4.88 -29.21
C GLN A 340 25.52 -3.88 -30.30
N ARG A 341 24.89 -2.69 -30.35
CA ARG A 341 25.27 -1.62 -31.31
C ARG A 341 26.65 -1.03 -30.96
N LEU A 342 26.95 -0.82 -29.68
CA LEU A 342 28.27 -0.36 -29.23
C LEU A 342 29.37 -1.36 -29.59
N LEU A 343 29.14 -2.66 -29.38
CA LEU A 343 30.06 -3.73 -29.78
C LEU A 343 30.24 -3.79 -31.30
N THR A 344 29.17 -3.57 -32.07
CA THR A 344 29.23 -3.50 -33.53
C THR A 344 30.19 -2.38 -33.98
N LEU A 345 30.10 -1.21 -33.36
CA LEU A 345 31.03 -0.10 -33.62
C LEU A 345 32.47 -0.45 -33.21
N THR A 346 32.67 -0.93 -31.98
CA THR A 346 34.03 -1.19 -31.47
C THR A 346 34.76 -2.33 -32.20
N CYS A 347 34.03 -3.36 -32.64
CA CYS A 347 34.54 -4.40 -33.54
C CYS A 347 34.96 -3.85 -34.90
N ALA A 348 34.30 -2.81 -35.40
CA ALA A 348 34.72 -2.08 -36.59
C ALA A 348 35.86 -1.08 -36.36
N GLY A 349 36.46 -1.06 -35.17
CA GLY A 349 37.60 -0.20 -34.84
C GLY A 349 37.23 1.14 -34.20
N TRP A 350 35.99 1.32 -33.75
CA TRP A 350 35.58 2.56 -33.09
C TRP A 350 36.03 2.61 -31.63
N SER A 351 36.37 3.81 -31.17
CA SER A 351 36.45 4.16 -29.76
C SER A 351 35.24 5.01 -29.40
N VAL A 352 34.50 4.59 -28.37
CA VAL A 352 33.28 5.27 -27.93
C VAL A 352 33.46 5.73 -26.50
N HIS A 353 33.07 6.97 -26.20
CA HIS A 353 32.97 7.47 -24.83
C HIS A 353 31.56 7.99 -24.61
N LEU A 354 30.88 7.50 -23.57
CA LEU A 354 29.60 8.03 -23.13
C LEU A 354 29.84 8.89 -21.90
N GLN A 355 29.45 10.16 -21.95
CA GLN A 355 29.70 11.14 -20.90
C GLN A 355 28.38 11.62 -20.32
N PHE A 356 28.23 11.44 -19.00
CA PHE A 356 27.18 12.10 -18.23
C PHE A 356 27.41 13.61 -18.20
N CYS A 357 26.34 14.39 -18.32
CA CYS A 357 26.29 15.82 -17.97
C CYS A 357 25.01 16.11 -17.17
N TYR A 358 24.98 17.21 -16.42
CA TYR A 358 23.73 17.63 -15.78
C TYR A 358 22.76 18.23 -16.79
N GLY A 359 21.50 17.81 -16.75
CA GLY A 359 20.41 18.42 -17.52
C GLY A 359 19.99 19.79 -16.98
N HIS A 360 19.36 20.60 -17.83
CA HIS A 360 18.80 21.93 -17.52
C HIS A 360 19.76 22.89 -16.82
N CYS A 361 21.04 22.86 -17.19
CA CYS A 361 22.07 23.75 -16.64
C CYS A 361 22.82 24.56 -17.71
N GLY A 362 22.39 24.51 -18.97
CA GLY A 362 22.98 25.30 -20.05
C GLY A 362 24.13 24.60 -20.79
N VAL A 363 24.26 23.28 -20.66
CA VAL A 363 25.24 22.49 -21.42
C VAL A 363 24.76 22.36 -22.87
N HIS A 364 25.36 23.15 -23.76
CA HIS A 364 24.88 23.39 -25.14
C HIS A 364 24.41 22.14 -25.89
N ALA A 365 25.24 21.09 -25.94
CA ALA A 365 24.90 19.86 -26.67
C ALA A 365 23.67 19.12 -26.08
N ASN A 366 23.52 19.11 -24.76
CA ASN A 366 22.38 18.47 -24.09
C ASN A 366 21.10 19.31 -24.26
N GLU A 367 21.19 20.62 -24.06
CA GLU A 367 20.06 21.54 -24.23
C GLU A 367 19.49 21.50 -25.65
N LEU A 368 20.33 21.31 -26.68
CA LEU A 368 19.85 21.09 -28.04
C LEU A 368 19.05 19.80 -28.21
N ALA A 369 19.46 18.72 -27.54
CA ALA A 369 18.74 17.44 -27.57
C ALA A 369 17.39 17.56 -26.84
N ASP A 370 17.37 18.22 -25.68
CA ASP A 370 16.16 18.50 -24.87
C ASP A 370 15.16 19.40 -25.60
N GLN A 371 15.63 20.49 -26.21
CA GLN A 371 14.80 21.35 -27.05
C GLN A 371 14.18 20.55 -28.20
N TYR A 372 14.94 19.66 -28.84
CA TYR A 372 14.42 18.87 -29.94
C TYR A 372 13.46 17.77 -29.47
N ALA A 373 13.68 17.17 -28.29
CA ALA A 373 12.73 16.25 -27.66
C ALA A 373 11.40 16.95 -27.37
N THR A 374 11.46 18.14 -26.77
CA THR A 374 10.29 18.99 -26.49
C THR A 374 9.54 19.37 -27.78
N GLN A 375 10.23 19.89 -28.79
CA GLN A 375 9.63 20.22 -30.09
C GLN A 375 9.00 19.00 -30.78
N THR A 376 9.64 17.83 -30.69
CA THR A 376 9.12 16.58 -31.25
C THR A 376 7.80 16.19 -30.58
N MET A 377 7.73 16.29 -29.25
CA MET A 377 6.49 16.01 -28.51
C MET A 377 5.39 17.03 -28.82
N GLU A 378 5.73 18.31 -28.89
CA GLU A 378 4.78 19.39 -29.20
C GLU A 378 4.17 19.21 -30.58
N SER A 379 5.02 19.03 -31.60
CA SER A 379 4.62 18.87 -33.01
C SER A 379 4.01 17.49 -33.32
N GLY A 380 4.37 16.46 -32.56
CA GLY A 380 4.00 15.07 -32.85
C GLY A 380 4.64 14.51 -34.12
N GLN A 381 5.67 15.17 -34.65
CA GLN A 381 6.37 14.76 -35.87
C GLN A 381 7.65 14.00 -35.51
N TYR A 382 7.67 12.71 -35.84
CA TYR A 382 8.81 11.82 -35.57
C TYR A 382 9.53 11.47 -36.87
N THR A 383 10.86 11.31 -36.82
CA THR A 383 11.61 10.84 -38.01
C THR A 383 11.31 9.36 -38.29
N GLU A 384 11.09 8.58 -37.23
CA GLU A 384 10.66 7.19 -37.35
C GLU A 384 9.13 7.09 -37.40
N GLN A 385 8.61 6.31 -38.34
CA GLN A 385 7.16 6.11 -38.52
C GLN A 385 6.55 5.17 -37.46
N GLY A 386 7.37 4.37 -36.78
CA GLY A 386 6.93 3.38 -35.79
C GLY A 386 6.90 3.93 -34.36
N ILE A 387 6.06 3.33 -33.52
CA ILE A 387 6.03 3.55 -32.07
C ILE A 387 6.95 2.53 -31.40
N ALA A 388 7.75 2.98 -30.44
CA ALA A 388 8.61 2.09 -29.66
C ALA A 388 7.77 1.03 -28.91
N PRO A 389 8.24 -0.22 -28.84
CA PRO A 389 7.54 -1.26 -28.10
C PRO A 389 7.40 -0.91 -26.61
N LEU A 390 6.21 -1.21 -26.06
CA LEU A 390 5.87 -1.00 -24.66
C LEU A 390 6.79 -1.83 -23.77
N TRP A 391 7.43 -1.13 -22.82
CA TRP A 391 8.24 -1.77 -21.81
C TRP A 391 7.35 -2.44 -20.76
N HIS A 392 7.70 -3.65 -20.35
CA HIS A 392 6.92 -4.41 -19.37
C HIS A 392 6.78 -3.66 -18.04
N THR A 393 7.83 -2.96 -17.61
CA THR A 393 7.81 -2.16 -16.36
C THR A 393 6.80 -1.01 -16.42
N ASP A 394 6.66 -0.34 -17.57
CA ASP A 394 5.69 0.74 -17.76
C ASP A 394 4.26 0.20 -17.69
N LEU A 395 4.01 -0.97 -18.29
CA LEU A 395 2.72 -1.68 -18.19
C LEU A 395 2.38 -2.04 -16.74
N LEU A 396 3.35 -2.57 -15.97
CA LEU A 396 3.14 -2.87 -14.55
C LEU A 396 2.81 -1.63 -13.72
N THR A 397 3.41 -0.50 -14.05
CA THR A 397 3.13 0.79 -13.42
C THR A 397 1.71 1.26 -13.73
N CYS A 398 1.27 1.10 -14.99
CA CYS A 398 -0.11 1.36 -15.42
C CYS A 398 -1.11 0.48 -14.65
N PHE A 399 -0.87 -0.84 -14.58
CA PHE A 399 -1.72 -1.76 -13.82
C PHE A 399 -1.78 -1.40 -12.35
N THR A 400 -0.63 -1.09 -11.74
CA THR A 400 -0.56 -0.69 -10.32
C THR A 400 -1.41 0.55 -10.08
N THR A 401 -1.28 1.56 -10.93
CA THR A 401 -2.02 2.83 -10.83
C THR A 401 -3.52 2.60 -10.95
N GLN A 402 -3.96 1.90 -11.99
CA GLN A 402 -5.38 1.66 -12.24
C GLN A 402 -6.03 0.77 -11.17
N LEU A 403 -5.36 -0.30 -10.75
CA LEU A 403 -5.84 -1.15 -9.66
C LEU A 403 -5.92 -0.38 -8.34
N THR A 404 -4.93 0.48 -8.05
CA THR A 404 -4.92 1.29 -6.83
C THR A 404 -6.02 2.35 -6.87
N ASN A 405 -6.24 3.02 -8.00
CA ASN A 405 -7.29 4.02 -8.16
C ASN A 405 -8.68 3.38 -8.05
N LYS A 406 -8.89 2.22 -8.67
CA LYS A 406 -10.13 1.44 -8.55
C LYS A 406 -10.39 0.99 -7.11
N TRP A 407 -9.35 0.60 -6.37
CA TRP A 407 -9.50 0.33 -4.95
C TRP A 407 -9.83 1.60 -4.17
N ARG A 408 -9.11 2.71 -4.40
CA ARG A 408 -9.36 3.97 -3.69
C ARG A 408 -10.79 4.50 -3.89
N SER A 409 -11.38 4.31 -5.06
CA SER A 409 -12.77 4.70 -5.31
C SER A 409 -13.80 3.80 -4.63
N THR A 410 -13.42 2.60 -4.18
CA THR A 410 -14.30 1.67 -3.47
C THR A 410 -14.08 1.67 -1.95
N ILE A 411 -13.16 2.49 -1.43
CA ILE A 411 -12.90 2.62 0.01
C ILE A 411 -14.14 3.15 0.72
N ARG A 412 -14.45 2.55 1.87
CA ARG A 412 -15.57 2.96 2.71
C ARG A 412 -15.43 4.39 3.23
N GLN A 413 -16.45 5.20 2.96
CA GLN A 413 -16.49 6.61 3.35
C GLN A 413 -17.02 6.83 4.78
N ASP A 414 -17.64 5.82 5.39
CA ASP A 414 -18.24 5.89 6.73
C ASP A 414 -17.24 5.66 7.87
N THR A 415 -15.95 5.45 7.55
CA THR A 415 -14.91 5.21 8.55
C THR A 415 -14.39 6.54 9.10
N HIS A 416 -14.04 6.54 10.40
CA HIS A 416 -13.49 7.73 11.06
C HIS A 416 -12.19 8.23 10.40
N ARG A 417 -11.32 7.29 10.00
CA ARG A 417 -10.10 7.62 9.26
C ARG A 417 -10.40 8.30 7.93
N TYR A 418 -11.38 7.80 7.17
CA TYR A 418 -11.74 8.39 5.88
C TYR A 418 -12.23 9.83 6.04
N LEU A 419 -13.05 10.12 7.05
CA LEU A 419 -13.53 11.48 7.31
C LEU A 419 -12.41 12.48 7.64
N LEU A 420 -11.25 12.00 8.12
CA LEU A 420 -10.09 12.84 8.44
C LEU A 420 -9.06 12.91 7.30
N CYS A 421 -8.80 11.78 6.65
CA CYS A 421 -7.65 11.57 5.78
C CYS A 421 -8.04 11.24 4.33
N GLY A 422 -9.34 11.04 4.06
CA GLY A 422 -9.84 10.50 2.81
C GLY A 422 -9.15 9.18 2.43
N THR A 423 -8.80 9.08 1.15
CA THR A 423 -8.08 7.92 0.57
C THR A 423 -6.56 8.03 0.68
N ARG A 424 -6.04 9.09 1.32
CA ARG A 424 -4.60 9.35 1.38
C ARG A 424 -3.94 8.37 2.37
N PRO A 425 -2.90 7.62 1.95
CA PRO A 425 -2.12 6.80 2.88
C PRO A 425 -1.31 7.69 3.83
N SER A 426 -1.04 7.19 5.03
CA SER A 426 -0.31 7.94 6.06
C SER A 426 1.16 8.12 5.69
N ASP A 427 1.74 9.22 6.17
CA ASP A 427 3.17 9.45 6.05
C ASP A 427 3.94 8.54 7.00
N LEU A 428 4.98 7.87 6.47
CA LEU A 428 5.82 6.93 7.23
C LEU A 428 7.24 7.46 7.44
N SER A 429 7.52 8.73 7.10
CA SER A 429 8.87 9.31 7.21
C SER A 429 9.41 9.30 8.65
N GLY A 430 8.50 9.20 9.63
CA GLY A 430 8.85 9.29 11.04
C GLY A 430 9.17 10.70 11.49
N LYS A 431 8.84 11.72 10.69
CA LYS A 431 9.05 13.12 11.00
C LYS A 431 7.74 13.82 11.35
N ASP A 432 7.83 14.81 12.22
CA ASP A 432 6.78 15.79 12.44
C ASP A 432 6.63 16.63 11.16
N LEU A 433 5.45 16.61 10.54
CA LEU A 433 5.26 17.30 9.26
C LEU A 433 5.18 18.84 9.39
N ILE A 434 5.16 19.38 10.61
CA ILE A 434 5.25 20.82 10.90
C ILE A 434 6.70 21.20 11.20
N THR A 435 7.36 20.52 12.15
CA THR A 435 8.71 20.91 12.62
C THR A 435 9.85 20.21 11.91
N GLN A 436 9.57 19.15 11.14
CA GLN A 436 10.55 18.24 10.51
C GLN A 436 11.43 17.45 11.48
N GLU A 437 11.17 17.55 12.78
CA GLU A 437 11.88 16.78 13.81
C GLU A 437 11.47 15.30 13.78
N VAL A 438 12.36 14.42 14.25
CA VAL A 438 12.09 12.99 14.33
C VAL A 438 11.10 12.70 15.47
N LEU A 439 10.09 11.90 15.16
CA LEU A 439 9.10 11.39 16.11
C LEU A 439 9.53 10.01 16.64
N HIS A 440 9.33 9.80 17.93
CA HIS A 440 9.50 8.50 18.57
C HIS A 440 8.42 7.52 18.10
N ARG A 441 8.72 6.22 18.22
CA ARG A 441 7.80 5.16 17.82
C ARG A 441 6.47 5.25 18.57
N GLN A 442 6.49 5.58 19.86
CA GLN A 442 5.27 5.79 20.66
C GLN A 442 4.37 6.90 20.08
N GLU A 443 4.96 8.04 19.75
CA GLU A 443 4.27 9.19 19.14
C GLU A 443 3.59 8.79 17.83
N LEU A 444 4.32 8.09 16.95
CA LEU A 444 3.80 7.61 15.66
C LEU A 444 2.62 6.64 15.83
N VAL A 445 2.68 5.75 16.82
CA VAL A 445 1.59 4.81 17.13
C VAL A 445 0.36 5.53 17.67
N HIS A 446 0.54 6.53 18.55
CA HIS A 446 -0.58 7.33 19.05
C HIS A 446 -1.25 8.15 17.95
N LEU A 447 -0.46 8.76 17.05
CA LEU A 447 -0.98 9.48 15.89
C LEU A 447 -1.78 8.56 14.96
N ALA A 448 -1.28 7.36 14.66
CA ALA A 448 -2.01 6.39 13.84
C ALA A 448 -3.34 5.95 14.49
N ARG A 449 -3.32 5.69 15.80
CA ARG A 449 -4.52 5.34 16.58
C ARG A 449 -5.53 6.48 16.65
N ALA A 450 -5.06 7.72 16.80
CA ALA A 450 -5.87 8.92 16.80
C ALA A 450 -6.59 9.11 15.45
N ARG A 451 -5.86 8.96 14.34
CA ARG A 451 -6.45 9.02 12.98
C ARG A 451 -7.47 7.92 12.72
N CYS A 452 -7.33 6.74 13.32
CA CYS A 452 -8.32 5.67 13.23
C CYS A 452 -9.47 5.76 14.24
N GLY A 453 -9.40 6.65 15.24
CA GLY A 453 -10.40 6.78 16.29
C GLY A 453 -10.42 5.63 17.29
N GLU A 454 -9.32 4.89 17.39
CA GLU A 454 -9.15 3.72 18.25
C GLU A 454 -8.05 4.00 19.29
N SER A 455 -8.37 4.87 20.26
CA SER A 455 -7.49 5.23 21.38
C SER A 455 -7.95 4.58 22.68
N GLU A 456 -6.99 4.28 23.56
CA GLU A 456 -7.24 3.68 24.88
C GLU A 456 -7.86 4.70 25.86
N LEU A 457 -7.76 6.00 25.54
CA LEU A 457 -8.14 7.12 26.42
C LEU A 457 -9.36 7.90 25.94
N TRP A 458 -9.71 7.76 24.66
CA TRP A 458 -10.85 8.44 24.05
C TRP A 458 -11.31 7.72 22.78
N GLY A 459 -12.49 8.10 22.28
CA GLY A 459 -13.03 7.54 21.05
C GLY A 459 -13.51 6.10 21.20
N ARG A 460 -13.63 5.39 20.06
CA ARG A 460 -14.45 4.16 20.01
C ARG A 460 -13.95 3.08 20.95
N LEU A 461 -12.63 2.83 20.98
CA LEU A 461 -12.05 1.77 21.80
C LEU A 461 -12.24 2.05 23.30
N TYR A 462 -12.02 3.29 23.75
CA TYR A 462 -12.23 3.71 25.13
C TYR A 462 -13.65 3.40 25.63
N TRP A 463 -14.66 3.69 24.82
CA TRP A 463 -16.06 3.47 25.16
C TRP A 463 -16.50 2.02 25.02
N ALA A 464 -15.99 1.32 24.00
CA ALA A 464 -16.27 -0.10 23.79
C ALA A 464 -15.78 -0.98 24.95
N VAL A 465 -14.64 -0.64 25.56
CA VAL A 465 -14.12 -1.36 26.73
C VAL A 465 -14.94 -1.09 28.00
N ARG A 466 -15.68 0.03 28.06
CA ARG A 466 -16.46 0.46 29.23
C ARG A 466 -17.96 0.15 29.12
N ASP A 467 -18.39 -0.47 28.01
CA ASP A 467 -19.79 -0.76 27.71
C ASP A 467 -20.71 0.49 27.79
N CYS A 468 -20.21 1.65 27.35
CA CYS A 468 -20.93 2.93 27.36
C CYS A 468 -21.16 3.49 25.95
N THR A 469 -22.09 4.44 25.81
CA THR A 469 -22.34 5.14 24.54
C THR A 469 -21.14 6.04 24.19
N ASN A 470 -20.80 6.12 22.91
CA ASN A 470 -19.68 6.94 22.41
C ASN A 470 -20.05 8.44 22.33
N GLN A 471 -20.83 8.96 23.28
CA GLN A 471 -21.18 10.38 23.31
C GLN A 471 -19.98 11.21 23.77
N CYS A 472 -19.81 12.40 23.18
CA CYS A 472 -18.71 13.30 23.51
C CYS A 472 -18.76 13.72 24.98
N ARG A 473 -17.70 13.40 25.75
CA ARG A 473 -17.60 13.78 27.17
C ARG A 473 -17.67 15.28 27.39
N PHE A 474 -17.18 16.07 26.43
CA PHE A 474 -17.14 17.54 26.52
C PHE A 474 -18.47 18.22 26.18
N CYS A 475 -19.34 17.52 25.46
CA CYS A 475 -20.67 18.03 25.10
C CYS A 475 -21.74 17.60 26.10
N ASN A 476 -21.48 16.55 26.89
CA ASN A 476 -22.41 15.97 27.85
C ASN A 476 -22.04 16.29 29.32
N ILE A 477 -21.46 17.47 29.54
CA ILE A 477 -21.05 17.96 30.86
C ILE A 477 -22.20 18.78 31.48
N SER A 478 -22.49 18.57 32.77
CA SER A 478 -23.42 19.46 33.50
C SER A 478 -22.89 20.91 33.60
N PRO A 479 -23.75 21.92 33.78
CA PRO A 479 -23.32 23.31 33.96
C PRO A 479 -22.28 23.50 35.09
N GLU A 480 -22.41 22.75 36.18
CA GLU A 480 -21.49 22.78 37.33
C GLU A 480 -20.11 22.21 36.99
N GLN A 481 -20.05 21.05 36.34
CA GLN A 481 -18.80 20.44 35.89
C GLN A 481 -18.13 21.29 34.79
N SER A 482 -18.92 21.97 33.95
CA SER A 482 -18.42 22.94 32.97
C SER A 482 -17.82 24.17 33.65
N ALA A 483 -18.40 24.64 34.76
CA ALA A 483 -17.85 25.73 35.57
C ALA A 483 -16.54 25.32 36.29
N TYR A 484 -16.47 24.10 36.81
CA TYR A 484 -15.26 23.55 37.42
C TYR A 484 -14.08 23.45 36.41
N MET A 485 -14.34 22.91 35.22
CA MET A 485 -13.34 22.86 34.13
C MET A 485 -12.87 24.25 33.67
N ARG A 486 -13.72 25.28 33.77
CA ARG A 486 -13.34 26.68 33.48
C ARG A 486 -12.48 27.30 34.59
N SER A 487 -12.63 26.86 35.85
CA SER A 487 -11.92 27.42 37.01
C SER A 487 -10.47 26.96 37.15
N ASN A 488 -10.09 25.80 36.61
CA ASN A 488 -8.70 25.30 36.58
C ASN A 488 -7.80 26.00 35.52
N ASN A 489 -8.12 27.24 35.13
CA ASN A 489 -7.35 28.03 34.17
C ASN A 489 -6.45 29.10 34.83
N ASP A 490 -6.19 29.02 36.14
CA ASP A 490 -5.30 29.94 36.87
C ASP A 490 -3.83 29.45 36.83
N PRO A 491 -2.89 30.21 36.23
CA PRO A 491 -1.50 29.80 36.04
C PRO A 491 -0.63 29.83 37.32
N THR A 492 -1.20 30.18 38.48
CA THR A 492 -0.46 30.31 39.75
C THR A 492 -0.77 29.23 40.79
N ALA A 493 -1.69 28.31 40.51
CA ALA A 493 -2.03 27.23 41.45
C ALA A 493 -0.97 26.11 41.40
N PRO A 494 -0.42 25.67 42.54
CA PRO A 494 0.45 24.50 42.59
C PRO A 494 -0.31 23.30 42.03
N GLY A 495 0.32 22.55 41.12
CA GLY A 495 -0.24 21.33 40.55
C GLY A 495 -0.67 20.40 41.69
N THR A 496 -1.97 20.25 41.87
CA THR A 496 -2.52 19.27 42.81
C THR A 496 -2.69 17.98 42.02
N ASP A 497 -1.89 16.97 42.36
CA ASP A 497 -1.98 15.57 41.92
C ASP A 497 -3.26 14.89 42.44
N THR A 498 -4.41 15.53 42.24
CA THR A 498 -5.70 15.00 42.63
C THR A 498 -6.68 15.20 41.51
N VAL A 499 -6.81 14.14 40.70
CA VAL A 499 -8.09 13.81 40.07
C VAL A 499 -9.17 13.95 41.15
N PRO A 500 -10.26 14.71 40.92
CA PRO A 500 -11.30 14.83 41.94
C PRO A 500 -11.81 13.43 42.28
N PRO A 501 -11.94 13.06 43.56
CA PRO A 501 -12.52 11.79 43.92
C PRO A 501 -13.94 11.79 43.35
N SER A 502 -14.27 10.76 42.56
CA SER A 502 -15.68 10.43 42.34
C SER A 502 -16.32 10.35 43.72
N ALA A 503 -17.36 11.15 43.97
CA ALA A 503 -18.08 11.19 45.24
C ALA A 503 -18.17 9.78 45.83
N ARG A 504 -17.53 9.59 46.98
CA ARG A 504 -17.81 8.47 47.86
C ARG A 504 -19.23 8.72 48.37
N GLU A 505 -20.20 7.98 47.83
CA GLU A 505 -21.34 7.57 48.64
C GLU A 505 -20.79 6.57 49.66
N GLU A 506 -20.58 7.02 50.89
CA GLU A 506 -20.36 6.11 52.02
C GLU A 506 -21.69 5.47 52.44
N ASP A 507 -21.59 4.17 52.70
CA ASP A 507 -22.57 3.26 53.31
C ASP A 507 -23.80 2.81 52.51
N VAL A 508 -23.52 2.02 51.47
CA VAL A 508 -24.30 0.79 51.23
C VAL A 508 -23.34 -0.39 51.10
N SER A 509 -23.50 -1.37 52.01
CA SER A 509 -22.70 -2.60 52.14
C SER A 509 -22.39 -3.31 50.81
N PRO A 510 -21.25 -4.04 50.70
CA PRO A 510 -20.77 -4.61 49.44
C PRO A 510 -21.62 -5.80 48.97
N ALA A 511 -22.73 -5.52 48.29
CA ALA A 511 -23.48 -6.52 47.54
C ALA A 511 -22.81 -6.79 46.18
N ARG A 512 -21.75 -7.60 46.19
CA ARG A 512 -21.48 -8.64 45.17
C ARG A 512 -21.51 -8.19 43.69
N ARG A 513 -20.50 -7.43 43.23
CA ARG A 513 -20.19 -7.32 41.79
C ARG A 513 -19.78 -8.70 41.25
N ARG A 514 -20.72 -9.37 40.60
CA ARG A 514 -20.48 -10.55 39.75
C ARG A 514 -20.82 -10.18 38.32
N THR A 515 -19.84 -10.25 37.43
CA THR A 515 -20.04 -10.55 36.01
C THR A 515 -20.70 -11.92 35.89
N LEU A 516 -22.02 -11.95 36.02
CA LEU A 516 -22.83 -13.13 35.77
C LEU A 516 -23.15 -13.18 34.28
N THR A 517 -22.42 -14.00 33.53
CA THR A 517 -23.08 -14.79 32.49
C THR A 517 -24.07 -15.72 33.20
N ARG A 518 -25.26 -15.21 33.54
CA ARG A 518 -26.31 -15.99 34.22
C ARG A 518 -26.82 -17.04 33.23
N ARG A 519 -26.21 -18.23 33.22
CA ARG A 519 -26.90 -19.43 32.73
C ARG A 519 -28.21 -19.55 33.52
N ARG A 520 -29.34 -19.68 32.82
CA ARG A 520 -30.68 -19.73 33.42
C ARG A 520 -30.73 -20.85 34.47
N LYS A 521 -31.24 -20.54 35.66
CA LYS A 521 -31.52 -21.54 36.69
C LYS A 521 -32.82 -22.25 36.31
N GLU A 522 -32.74 -23.57 36.20
CA GLU A 522 -33.84 -24.46 35.82
C GLU A 522 -34.25 -25.25 37.04
N LYS A 523 -35.52 -25.17 37.45
CA LYS A 523 -36.06 -26.01 38.53
C LYS A 523 -36.44 -27.37 37.97
N CYS A 524 -36.13 -28.44 38.69
CA CYS A 524 -36.65 -29.76 38.35
C CYS A 524 -38.17 -29.79 38.61
N PRO A 525 -38.99 -30.35 37.70
CA PRO A 525 -40.42 -30.53 37.95
C PRO A 525 -40.75 -31.63 38.96
N HIS A 526 -39.78 -32.51 39.26
CA HIS A 526 -39.99 -33.74 40.02
C HIS A 526 -39.28 -33.75 41.38
N CYS A 527 -38.48 -32.73 41.68
CA CYS A 527 -37.87 -32.52 42.99
C CYS A 527 -37.47 -31.05 43.18
N ASP A 528 -37.05 -30.68 44.40
CA ASP A 528 -36.68 -29.30 44.76
C ASP A 528 -35.30 -28.85 44.22
N SER A 529 -34.67 -29.65 43.37
CA SER A 529 -33.36 -29.32 42.80
C SER A 529 -33.44 -28.17 41.79
N THR A 530 -32.58 -27.17 41.96
CA THR A 530 -32.41 -26.06 41.01
C THR A 530 -31.04 -26.13 40.33
N LEU A 531 -31.02 -26.34 39.03
CA LEU A 531 -29.83 -26.62 38.23
C LEU A 531 -29.49 -25.46 37.31
N THR A 532 -28.20 -25.20 37.10
CA THR A 532 -27.76 -24.11 36.20
C THR A 532 -27.62 -24.62 34.76
N GLY A 533 -28.63 -24.34 33.94
CA GLY A 533 -28.68 -24.69 32.51
C GLY A 533 -29.45 -25.99 32.21
N PHE A 534 -30.13 -25.99 31.06
CA PHE A 534 -31.04 -27.06 30.65
C PHE A 534 -30.38 -28.42 30.44
N SER A 535 -29.13 -28.45 29.96
CA SER A 535 -28.35 -29.68 29.80
C SER A 535 -28.20 -30.43 31.13
N ASN A 536 -27.96 -29.70 32.21
CA ASN A 536 -27.79 -30.25 33.55
C ASN A 536 -29.14 -30.70 34.12
N LEU A 537 -30.23 -29.98 33.83
CA LEU A 537 -31.59 -30.41 34.16
C LEU A 537 -31.95 -31.75 33.48
N VAL A 538 -31.70 -31.88 32.18
CA VAL A 538 -31.98 -33.13 31.44
C VAL A 538 -31.12 -34.29 31.98
N SER A 539 -29.84 -34.04 32.26
CA SER A 539 -28.95 -35.05 32.86
C SER A 539 -29.43 -35.48 34.24
N HIS A 540 -29.87 -34.53 35.06
CA HIS A 540 -30.41 -34.81 36.39
C HIS A 540 -31.72 -35.60 36.31
N CYS A 541 -32.69 -35.19 35.48
CA CYS A 541 -33.94 -35.92 35.33
C CYS A 541 -33.70 -37.35 34.84
N ARG A 542 -32.78 -37.57 33.90
CA ARG A 542 -32.43 -38.92 33.43
C ARG A 542 -31.78 -39.80 34.50
N SER A 543 -31.08 -39.19 35.47
CA SER A 543 -30.31 -39.94 36.47
C SER A 543 -31.12 -40.20 37.75
N PHE A 544 -32.00 -39.29 38.14
CA PHE A 544 -32.74 -39.32 39.41
C PHE A 544 -34.25 -39.52 39.23
N HIS A 545 -34.78 -39.37 38.02
CA HIS A 545 -36.20 -39.54 37.68
C HIS A 545 -36.37 -40.34 36.36
N PRO A 546 -35.83 -41.57 36.26
CA PRO A 546 -35.85 -42.36 35.02
C PRO A 546 -37.26 -42.74 34.55
N GLU A 547 -38.24 -42.76 35.46
CA GLU A 547 -39.66 -43.06 35.19
C GLU A 547 -40.40 -41.93 34.45
N HIS A 548 -39.77 -40.76 34.28
CA HIS A 548 -40.41 -39.58 33.67
C HIS A 548 -39.70 -39.16 32.37
N PRO A 549 -40.47 -38.74 31.34
CA PRO A 549 -39.88 -38.25 30.10
C PRO A 549 -39.06 -36.97 30.37
N PRO A 550 -37.93 -36.77 29.66
CA PRO A 550 -37.11 -35.58 29.85
C PRO A 550 -37.92 -34.32 29.52
N PRO A 551 -37.72 -33.22 30.27
CA PRO A 551 -38.48 -32.00 30.09
C PRO A 551 -38.33 -31.44 28.66
N LEU A 552 -39.42 -30.92 28.10
CA LEU A 552 -39.46 -30.40 26.73
C LEU A 552 -38.55 -29.16 26.57
N PRO A 553 -37.96 -28.95 25.37
CA PRO A 553 -37.09 -27.81 25.08
C PRO A 553 -37.84 -26.49 24.89
N GLU A 554 -39.17 -26.49 24.97
CA GLU A 554 -39.99 -25.30 24.86
C GLU A 554 -39.85 -24.43 26.10
N LEU A 555 -39.78 -23.11 25.90
CA LEU A 555 -39.47 -22.19 26.98
C LEU A 555 -40.15 -20.84 26.76
N LYS A 556 -40.85 -20.38 27.80
CA LYS A 556 -41.46 -19.04 27.86
C LYS A 556 -40.39 -17.96 28.04
N CYS A 557 -40.58 -16.83 27.36
CA CYS A 557 -39.81 -15.62 27.59
C CYS A 557 -40.14 -15.04 28.97
N ASP A 558 -39.12 -14.73 29.77
CA ASP A 558 -39.30 -14.22 31.14
C ASP A 558 -39.86 -12.79 31.21
N PHE A 559 -40.09 -12.13 30.06
CA PHE A 559 -40.48 -10.71 29.99
C PHE A 559 -41.79 -10.46 29.24
N CYS A 560 -42.23 -11.39 28.38
CA CYS A 560 -43.46 -11.24 27.60
C CYS A 560 -44.28 -12.53 27.48
N ASP A 561 -43.90 -13.57 28.22
CA ASP A 561 -44.56 -14.87 28.33
C ASP A 561 -44.81 -15.65 27.03
N MET A 562 -44.31 -15.17 25.89
CA MET A 562 -44.35 -15.89 24.61
C MET A 562 -43.58 -17.22 24.70
N VAL A 563 -44.19 -18.29 24.20
CA VAL A 563 -43.61 -19.64 24.12
C VAL A 563 -42.87 -19.79 22.80
N PHE A 564 -41.66 -20.35 22.83
CA PHE A 564 -40.90 -20.67 21.64
C PHE A 564 -40.56 -22.16 21.57
N PRO A 565 -40.50 -22.73 20.36
CA PRO A 565 -40.28 -24.17 20.15
C PRO A 565 -38.87 -24.64 20.55
N THR A 566 -37.90 -23.73 20.69
CA THR A 566 -36.54 -24.07 21.14
C THR A 566 -36.00 -23.03 22.10
N ARG A 567 -35.22 -23.46 23.09
CA ARG A 567 -34.52 -22.53 24.02
C ARG A 567 -33.58 -21.55 23.32
N ARG A 568 -33.05 -21.90 22.13
CA ARG A 568 -32.21 -21.00 21.31
C ARG A 568 -33.04 -19.85 20.73
N SER A 569 -34.25 -20.13 20.24
CA SER A 569 -35.16 -19.08 19.77
C SER A 569 -35.71 -18.24 20.91
N THR A 570 -36.02 -18.84 22.08
CA THR A 570 -36.36 -18.07 23.30
C THR A 570 -35.23 -17.14 23.71
N ALA A 571 -33.96 -17.58 23.67
CA ALA A 571 -32.81 -16.75 24.03
C ALA A 571 -32.58 -15.60 23.05
N GLN A 572 -32.73 -15.85 21.74
CA GLN A 572 -32.65 -14.79 20.72
C GLN A 572 -33.77 -13.76 20.89
N HIS A 573 -35.00 -14.23 21.12
CA HIS A 573 -36.13 -13.34 21.36
C HIS A 573 -35.95 -12.55 22.66
N ARG A 574 -35.55 -13.18 23.76
CA ARG A 574 -35.32 -12.54 25.06
C ARG A 574 -34.36 -11.35 24.95
N ASN A 575 -33.28 -11.49 24.17
CA ASN A 575 -32.32 -10.40 23.95
C ASN A 575 -32.89 -9.21 23.15
N ARG A 576 -34.01 -9.41 22.45
CA ARG A 576 -34.68 -8.42 21.59
C ARG A 576 -36.11 -8.10 22.05
N CYS A 577 -36.52 -8.63 23.20
CA CYS A 577 -37.89 -8.51 23.68
C CYS A 577 -38.15 -7.05 24.08
N ALA A 578 -39.25 -6.45 23.60
CA ALA A 578 -39.57 -5.05 23.90
C ALA A 578 -39.71 -4.76 25.39
N HIS A 579 -40.10 -5.77 26.18
CA HIS A 579 -40.28 -5.69 27.63
C HIS A 579 -39.01 -6.07 28.43
N ASN A 580 -37.89 -6.38 27.76
CA ASN A 580 -36.62 -6.63 28.43
C ASN A 580 -35.90 -5.28 28.69
N PRO A 581 -35.64 -4.91 29.96
CA PRO A 581 -34.95 -3.66 30.30
C PRO A 581 -33.50 -3.58 29.77
N ASP A 582 -32.90 -4.71 29.38
CA ASP A 582 -31.59 -4.80 28.73
C ASP A 582 -31.67 -4.89 27.19
N ALA A 583 -32.85 -4.82 26.58
CA ALA A 583 -33.02 -4.96 25.11
C ALA A 583 -32.26 -3.90 24.32
N THR A 584 -32.16 -2.69 24.86
CA THR A 584 -31.37 -1.57 24.30
C THR A 584 -29.86 -1.76 24.46
N ARG A 585 -29.40 -2.59 25.40
CA ARG A 585 -27.96 -2.91 25.57
C ARG A 585 -27.43 -3.85 24.49
N HIS A 586 -28.26 -4.73 23.96
CA HIS A 586 -27.86 -5.67 22.90
C HIS A 586 -28.01 -5.12 21.47
N LEU A 587 -28.71 -4.00 21.28
CA LEU A 587 -28.69 -3.24 20.03
C LEU A 587 -27.33 -2.54 19.81
N ASN A 588 -26.57 -2.30 20.89
CA ASN A 588 -25.34 -1.51 20.87
C ASN A 588 -24.04 -2.33 20.91
N SER A 589 -24.10 -3.66 20.99
CA SER A 589 -22.94 -4.47 20.63
C SER A 589 -22.83 -4.44 19.10
N SER A 590 -22.05 -3.49 18.58
CA SER A 590 -21.67 -3.42 17.17
C SER A 590 -21.42 -4.83 16.66
N ALA A 591 -22.13 -5.21 15.60
CA ALA A 591 -22.10 -6.55 15.03
C ALA A 591 -20.67 -7.11 15.06
N ARG A 592 -20.49 -8.35 15.53
CA ARG A 592 -19.31 -9.15 15.16
C ARG A 592 -19.22 -9.08 13.64
N ARG A 593 -18.37 -8.19 13.12
CA ARG A 593 -18.28 -7.86 11.70
C ARG A 593 -17.79 -9.10 10.98
N ARG A 594 -18.73 -9.87 10.42
CA ARG A 594 -18.39 -10.84 9.40
C ARG A 594 -17.95 -10.03 8.20
N SER A 595 -16.64 -9.98 8.00
CA SER A 595 -15.99 -9.40 6.83
C SER A 595 -16.47 -10.15 5.58
N LEU A 596 -17.50 -9.61 4.93
CA LEU A 596 -17.81 -9.90 3.53
C LEU A 596 -16.87 -9.07 2.64
N LEU A 597 -16.84 -9.37 1.34
CA LEU A 597 -16.12 -8.57 0.35
C LEU A 597 -16.55 -7.09 0.47
N PRO A 598 -15.69 -6.10 0.13
CA PRO A 598 -16.00 -4.68 0.28
C PRO A 598 -17.33 -4.24 -0.35
N GLN A 599 -17.77 -4.92 -1.42
CA GLN A 599 -19.02 -4.64 -2.12
C GLN A 599 -20.28 -5.16 -1.40
N ASP A 600 -20.12 -6.08 -0.43
CA ASP A 600 -21.23 -6.82 0.19
C ASP A 600 -21.40 -6.53 1.70
N GLN A 601 -20.69 -5.52 2.24
CA GLN A 601 -20.85 -5.15 3.64
C GLN A 601 -21.98 -4.13 3.82
N PRO A 602 -22.99 -4.42 4.67
CA PRO A 602 -24.08 -3.48 4.92
C PRO A 602 -23.56 -2.20 5.59
N ALA A 603 -24.17 -1.06 5.24
CA ALA A 603 -23.92 0.23 5.88
C ALA A 603 -24.13 0.12 7.40
N SER A 604 -23.31 0.85 8.17
CA SER A 604 -23.44 0.91 9.63
C SER A 604 -24.77 1.58 10.00
N THR A 605 -25.79 0.80 10.35
CA THR A 605 -27.18 1.25 10.59
C THR A 605 -27.42 1.89 11.96
N SER A 606 -26.40 2.38 12.67
CA SER A 606 -26.59 3.06 13.94
C SER A 606 -26.78 4.57 13.73
N THR A 607 -28.01 5.06 13.86
CA THR A 607 -28.28 6.49 14.03
C THR A 607 -27.66 6.98 15.35
N PRO A 608 -26.73 7.95 15.33
CA PRO A 608 -26.12 8.45 16.56
C PRO A 608 -27.15 9.18 17.43
N ILE A 609 -27.25 8.78 18.70
CA ILE A 609 -27.96 9.55 19.73
C ILE A 609 -26.96 10.62 20.23
N GLY A 610 -26.84 11.75 19.51
CA GLY A 610 -25.99 12.89 19.89
C GLY A 610 -24.55 12.90 19.31
N PRO A 611 -23.76 13.96 19.60
CA PRO A 611 -22.41 14.13 19.06
C PRO A 611 -21.46 13.06 19.59
N GLN A 612 -20.76 12.36 18.69
CA GLN A 612 -19.84 11.30 19.06
C GLN A 612 -18.46 11.82 19.44
N GLU A 613 -17.78 11.15 20.38
CA GLU A 613 -16.38 11.46 20.73
C GLU A 613 -15.43 11.00 19.60
N THR A 614 -15.35 11.77 18.53
CA THR A 614 -14.47 11.51 17.39
C THR A 614 -13.43 12.62 17.29
N LEU A 615 -12.25 12.31 16.75
CA LEU A 615 -11.22 13.33 16.55
C LEU A 615 -11.71 14.48 15.66
N HIS A 616 -12.54 14.19 14.66
CA HIS A 616 -13.14 15.21 13.80
C HIS A 616 -13.98 16.19 14.64
N HIS A 617 -14.88 15.65 15.46
CA HIS A 617 -15.69 16.44 16.37
C HIS A 617 -14.84 17.24 17.37
N LEU A 618 -13.84 16.61 18.00
CA LEU A 618 -12.95 17.27 18.97
C LEU A 618 -12.09 18.37 18.32
N LEU A 619 -11.65 18.20 17.07
CA LEU A 619 -10.80 19.16 16.38
C LEU A 619 -11.59 20.34 15.80
N LEU A 620 -12.82 20.13 15.37
CA LEU A 620 -13.54 21.08 14.52
C LEU A 620 -14.83 21.62 15.15
N GLU A 621 -15.57 20.80 15.86
CA GLU A 621 -16.96 21.09 16.24
C GLU A 621 -17.18 21.28 17.74
N CYS A 622 -16.37 20.64 18.58
CA CYS A 622 -16.63 20.52 20.01
C CYS A 622 -16.36 21.84 20.75
N PRO A 623 -17.38 22.50 21.35
CA PRO A 623 -17.19 23.76 22.07
C PRO A 623 -16.29 23.60 23.29
N GLY A 624 -16.40 22.47 24.01
CA GLY A 624 -15.60 22.20 25.21
C GLY A 624 -14.09 22.05 24.96
N THR A 625 -13.68 21.88 23.70
CA THR A 625 -12.24 21.84 23.31
C THR A 625 -11.71 23.19 22.84
N LEU A 626 -12.59 24.18 22.61
CA LEU A 626 -12.24 25.43 21.93
C LEU A 626 -11.13 26.19 22.65
N ALA A 627 -11.23 26.31 23.98
CA ALA A 627 -10.22 27.01 24.78
C ALA A 627 -8.82 26.37 24.63
N VAL A 628 -8.73 25.04 24.59
CA VAL A 628 -7.47 24.33 24.41
C VAL A 628 -6.92 24.53 22.99
N ARG A 629 -7.80 24.44 21.97
CA ARG A 629 -7.41 24.68 20.56
C ARG A 629 -6.88 26.10 20.34
N GLN A 630 -7.48 27.10 20.99
CA GLN A 630 -7.04 28.49 20.96
C GLN A 630 -5.71 28.69 21.69
N ARG A 631 -5.54 28.12 22.90
CA ARG A 631 -4.26 28.18 23.64
C ARG A 631 -3.09 27.60 22.86
N LEU A 632 -3.31 26.50 22.12
CA LEU A 632 -2.28 25.89 21.28
C LEU A 632 -2.12 26.59 19.92
N GLY A 633 -2.89 27.64 19.64
CA GLY A 633 -2.86 28.38 18.38
C GLY A 633 -3.26 27.56 17.15
N ILE A 634 -3.91 26.39 17.31
CA ILE A 634 -4.19 25.46 16.21
C ILE A 634 -5.11 26.10 15.17
N GLU A 635 -6.20 26.73 15.63
CA GLU A 635 -7.19 27.32 14.73
C GLU A 635 -6.64 28.56 14.00
N GLN A 636 -5.88 29.39 14.71
CA GLN A 636 -5.26 30.57 14.12
C GLN A 636 -4.19 30.18 13.09
N ASP A 637 -3.33 29.21 13.40
CA ASP A 637 -2.26 28.79 12.50
C ASP A 637 -2.80 28.08 11.24
N LEU A 638 -3.88 27.31 11.37
CA LEU A 638 -4.60 26.72 10.22
C LEU A 638 -5.20 27.81 9.32
N ARG A 639 -5.84 28.83 9.91
CA ARG A 639 -6.42 29.97 9.15
C ARG A 639 -5.35 30.81 8.46
N LEU A 640 -4.19 31.00 9.09
CA LEU A 640 -3.04 31.71 8.54
C LEU A 640 -2.23 30.86 7.55
N GLY A 641 -2.60 29.59 7.33
CA GLY A 641 -1.90 28.70 6.40
C GLY A 641 -0.49 28.31 6.81
N LYS A 642 -0.12 28.46 8.10
CA LYS A 642 1.22 28.07 8.59
C LYS A 642 1.48 26.57 8.46
N PHE A 643 0.41 25.77 8.56
CA PHE A 643 0.41 24.35 8.24
C PHE A 643 -0.99 23.91 7.80
N SER A 644 -1.07 22.78 7.10
CA SER A 644 -2.32 22.16 6.68
C SER A 644 -2.90 21.21 7.75
N GLN A 645 -4.19 20.90 7.66
CA GLN A 645 -4.82 19.89 8.51
C GLN A 645 -4.11 18.52 8.40
N TRP A 646 -3.57 18.17 7.23
CA TRP A 646 -2.80 16.96 7.04
C TRP A 646 -1.51 16.93 7.86
N GLN A 647 -0.78 18.06 7.90
CA GLN A 647 0.44 18.19 8.70
C GLN A 647 0.12 18.12 10.19
N LEU A 648 -0.97 18.74 10.64
CA LEU A 648 -1.43 18.64 12.03
C LEU A 648 -1.65 17.18 12.45
N LEU A 649 -2.32 16.37 11.62
CA LEU A 649 -2.60 14.95 11.89
C LEU A 649 -1.34 14.06 12.00
N HIS A 650 -0.15 14.58 11.66
CA HIS A 650 1.14 13.90 11.71
C HIS A 650 2.18 14.68 12.53
N SER A 651 1.73 15.43 13.54
CA SER A 651 2.61 16.30 14.34
C SER A 651 2.41 16.12 15.85
N ARG A 652 3.44 16.48 16.62
CA ARG A 652 3.38 16.63 18.08
C ARG A 652 2.33 17.64 18.51
N LYS A 653 1.99 18.61 17.66
CA LYS A 653 0.93 19.58 17.96
C LYS A 653 -0.43 18.91 18.17
N LEU A 654 -0.72 17.83 17.45
CA LEU A 654 -1.91 17.00 17.73
C LEU A 654 -1.77 16.21 19.04
N LEU A 655 -0.60 15.63 19.31
CA LEU A 655 -0.37 14.91 20.57
C LEU A 655 -0.55 15.84 21.77
N SER A 656 0.07 17.03 21.73
CA SER A 656 -0.09 18.06 22.75
C SER A 656 -1.56 18.45 22.99
N LEU A 657 -2.37 18.58 21.93
CA LEU A 657 -3.80 18.80 22.08
C LEU A 657 -4.48 17.63 22.84
N LEU A 658 -4.18 16.39 22.46
CA LEU A 658 -4.73 15.21 23.13
C LEU A 658 -4.28 15.10 24.58
N ASP A 659 -3.03 15.49 24.89
CA ASP A 659 -2.46 15.56 26.24
C ASP A 659 -3.23 16.54 27.13
N HIS A 660 -3.50 17.74 26.63
CA HIS A 660 -4.29 18.72 27.37
C HIS A 660 -5.75 18.32 27.57
N LEU A 661 -6.34 17.55 26.63
CA LEU A 661 -7.74 17.14 26.70
C LEU A 661 -7.96 15.92 27.61
N PHE A 662 -7.02 14.97 27.62
CA PHE A 662 -7.22 13.67 28.25
C PHE A 662 -6.18 13.32 29.31
N GLY A 663 -5.19 14.17 29.54
CA GLY A 663 -4.13 13.90 30.52
C GLY A 663 -3.26 12.72 30.09
N THR A 664 -2.95 12.59 28.81
CA THR A 664 -1.89 11.66 28.37
C THR A 664 -0.57 12.16 28.97
N GLN A 665 -0.16 11.59 30.10
CA GLN A 665 1.26 11.58 30.45
C GLN A 665 1.96 10.67 29.44
N MET A 666 2.15 11.14 28.22
CA MET A 666 3.21 10.63 27.38
C MET A 666 4.49 10.94 28.15
N ALA A 667 5.05 9.92 28.81
CA ALA A 667 6.28 10.07 29.59
C ALA A 667 7.28 10.82 28.72
N SER A 668 7.71 11.99 29.19
CA SER A 668 8.76 12.75 28.54
C SER A 668 9.95 11.80 28.42
N CYS A 669 10.23 11.36 27.20
CA CYS A 669 11.40 10.53 26.94
C CYS A 669 12.59 11.48 27.04
N SER A 670 12.99 11.78 28.28
CA SER A 670 14.19 12.53 28.59
C SER A 670 15.35 11.80 27.92
N GLN A 671 16.06 12.52 27.08
CA GLN A 671 17.30 12.13 26.40
C GLN A 671 18.17 11.25 27.30
N THR A 672 18.02 9.93 27.19
CA THR A 672 19.02 8.99 27.66
C THR A 672 19.43 8.19 26.45
N ARG A 673 20.43 8.73 25.76
CA ARG A 673 21.24 7.98 24.79
C ARG A 673 21.80 6.75 25.52
N TRP A 674 21.54 5.58 24.96
CA TRP A 674 22.39 4.40 25.11
C TRP A 674 22.83 3.98 23.72
#